data_AF-A0A1G4VSM6-F1
#
_entry.id   AF-A0A1G4VSM6-F1
#
_cell.length_a   1.000
_cell.length_b   1.000
_cell.length_c   1.000
_cell.angle_alpha   90.00
_cell.angle_beta   90.00
_cell.angle_gamma   90.00
#
_symmetry.space_group_name_H-M   'P 1'
#
loop_
_entity.id
_entity.type
_entity.pdbx_description
1 polymer ?
#
loop_
_entity_poly.entity_id
_entity_poly.type
_entity_poly.pdbx_seq_one_letter_code
_entity_poly.pdbx_strand_id
1 'polypeptide(L)'
;MKKTILKIIASILTFVGTMFLAGFLMNRGNVNTTRDMERATLPVISMSIGGETVNELHGYTSEIDLGLLRENITPLDDQRGVTFRVTKHGRVVDKITAKVRTVDGSRLIESTDITDYNEDDYTIHASIRFKDLLQEYTEYSLQIYLTFSDNSEAFYHTRIIKAPSYCVKEKIAFITDFCANEMTLETAGSLKTYMESNSSGDNTTLAKVNIHSSLEQLSFGNLNVKRVTDPVINIKEIAKETAVFTANYIVKASSAAEETEYFVEECFRIRYTGEVMYLLDFERTMGRVIYIDTPIVRGEDILLGITDDDKGLIESDDGNVIAFSNENVLYSYNADGNRLVKLFSFYDESNFDERTYNDNHAIKALSVDEAGNVWFAVYGYMNRGTYEGRVGVTLYQFNGVTNEVEEEFFISSDKSADIVMRDLEELCFLNREGIFYMMLDKSIYAIDVENKTTEILVENLEEDKYTVSDNSTMMVWQEGADVNASTSLKLMNMLTKQISTIEAPAGQYIKPIAFLGEDFAYGLAYKSDVMEDNTGRVTFPMYCVKIQSKFGENRKQYSEDGAYVIGGTVKDSLLTLTRVKKSDKETLSYIGIDNEYITNNQKKEDLQNKIDVFTYADYQKVVRIILKKDAGAKIVKIVPREVIYEGTRELEMKRAVSTHAYYYVYYKGRLQKIYTNPANAVQEANLNYATVLNGSGRYVWYRANRNQRNQIMNLSVNPVGEETRSPLAFCLDKMLEYEGVVRNSDYMLARGNSVLSILRGSLENAEVLDLSGCSLDSILYYVNRDIPVLGIAGDDAYLVIGFNQIAVVVLDSKKGWYKLGMNEAEKLFENTGNRFITYVPLKQE
;
A
#
# COMPACT_ATOMS: atom_id res chain seq x y z
N MET A 1 15.98 73.58 -36.86
CA MET A 1 15.05 72.49 -37.23
C MET A 1 15.73 71.24 -37.80
N LYS A 2 16.51 71.30 -38.89
CA LYS A 2 17.13 70.09 -39.50
C LYS A 2 18.00 69.25 -38.53
N LYS A 3 18.82 69.89 -37.68
CA LYS A 3 19.65 69.18 -36.69
C LYS A 3 18.84 68.50 -35.57
N THR A 4 17.68 69.05 -35.22
CA THR A 4 16.80 68.50 -34.18
C THR A 4 16.07 67.25 -34.68
N ILE A 5 15.58 67.30 -35.94
CA ILE A 5 14.93 66.17 -36.60
C ILE A 5 15.92 65.01 -36.77
N LEU A 6 17.16 65.30 -37.16
CA LEU A 6 18.19 64.26 -37.31
C LEU A 6 18.52 63.56 -35.99
N LYS A 7 18.53 64.31 -34.88
CA LYS A 7 18.73 63.75 -33.53
C LYS A 7 17.57 62.86 -33.10
N ILE A 8 16.32 63.27 -33.39
CA ILE A 8 15.13 62.47 -33.08
C ILE A 8 15.14 61.15 -33.87
N ILE A 9 15.43 61.21 -35.17
CA ILE A 9 15.53 60.00 -36.02
C ILE A 9 16.64 59.07 -35.53
N ALA A 10 17.82 59.63 -35.20
CA ALA A 10 18.92 58.84 -34.65
C ALA A 10 18.53 58.18 -33.32
N SER A 11 17.88 58.90 -32.40
CA SER A 11 17.41 58.33 -31.13
C SER A 11 16.36 57.23 -31.32
N ILE A 12 15.43 57.39 -32.26
CA ILE A 12 14.44 56.34 -32.58
C ILE A 12 15.13 55.10 -33.16
N LEU A 13 16.07 55.28 -34.09
CA LEU A 13 16.81 54.16 -34.68
C LEU A 13 17.69 53.45 -33.64
N THR A 14 18.32 54.19 -32.73
CA THR A 14 19.11 53.60 -31.64
C THR A 14 18.21 52.85 -30.67
N PHE A 15 17.03 53.40 -30.32
CA PHE A 15 16.04 52.73 -29.46
C PHE A 15 15.51 51.45 -30.08
N VAL A 16 15.08 51.48 -31.35
CA VAL A 16 14.61 50.29 -32.07
C VAL A 16 15.74 49.27 -32.22
N GLY A 17 16.96 49.72 -32.53
CA GLY A 17 18.14 48.86 -32.63
C GLY A 17 18.49 48.18 -31.30
N THR A 18 18.46 48.92 -30.18
CA THR A 18 18.67 48.33 -28.85
C THR A 18 17.53 47.43 -28.42
N MET A 19 16.28 47.72 -28.79
CA MET A 19 15.14 46.84 -28.52
C MET A 19 15.24 45.51 -29.28
N PHE A 20 15.68 45.53 -30.54
CA PHE A 20 15.95 44.33 -31.32
C PHE A 20 17.18 43.56 -30.78
N LEU A 21 18.24 44.27 -30.38
CA LEU A 21 19.44 43.64 -29.82
C LEU A 21 19.15 43.02 -28.44
N ALA A 22 18.37 43.70 -27.60
CA ALA A 22 17.92 43.19 -26.30
C ALA A 22 16.94 42.02 -26.48
N GLY A 23 16.01 42.09 -27.43
CA GLY A 23 15.14 40.97 -27.78
C GLY A 23 15.91 39.76 -28.31
N PHE A 24 16.95 39.99 -29.12
CA PHE A 24 17.81 38.92 -29.66
C PHE A 24 18.77 38.33 -28.60
N LEU A 25 19.27 39.14 -27.66
CA LEU A 25 20.11 38.68 -26.56
C LEU A 25 19.29 38.00 -25.45
N MET A 26 18.07 38.47 -25.14
CA MET A 26 17.15 37.82 -24.20
C MET A 26 16.58 36.51 -24.79
N ASN A 27 16.32 36.43 -26.10
CA ASN A 27 15.89 35.17 -26.74
C ASN A 27 17.03 34.16 -26.97
N ARG A 28 18.30 34.53 -26.78
CA ARG A 28 19.43 33.58 -26.83
C ARG A 28 19.69 32.87 -25.49
N GLY A 29 19.02 33.29 -24.41
CA GLY A 29 19.15 32.67 -23.09
C GLY A 29 18.28 31.44 -22.87
N ASN A 30 17.09 31.36 -23.46
CA ASN A 30 16.11 30.31 -23.20
C ASN A 30 15.49 29.77 -24.49
N VAL A 31 16.28 29.13 -25.35
CA VAL A 31 15.71 28.06 -26.17
C VAL A 31 15.98 26.79 -25.37
N ASN A 32 15.03 26.43 -24.51
CA ASN A 32 15.11 25.17 -23.80
C ASN A 32 15.28 24.08 -24.86
N THR A 33 16.38 23.34 -24.78
CA THR A 33 16.51 22.15 -25.64
C THR A 33 15.59 21.11 -25.04
N THR A 34 14.69 20.54 -25.85
CA THR A 34 13.71 19.56 -25.37
C THR A 34 14.00 18.18 -25.97
N ARG A 35 13.69 17.10 -25.26
CA ARG A 35 13.78 15.72 -25.76
C ARG A 35 12.50 14.92 -25.50
N ASP A 36 12.33 13.86 -26.26
CA ASP A 36 11.37 12.82 -25.90
C ASP A 36 12.01 11.94 -24.79
N MET A 37 11.20 11.42 -23.87
CA MET A 37 11.67 10.52 -22.82
C MET A 37 12.34 9.27 -23.44
N GLU A 38 13.47 8.87 -22.87
CA GLU A 38 14.24 7.72 -23.34
C GLU A 38 13.46 6.41 -23.20
N ARG A 39 13.70 5.47 -24.13
CA ARG A 39 13.07 4.15 -24.13
C ARG A 39 13.59 3.30 -22.97
N ALA A 40 12.78 2.33 -22.53
CA ALA A 40 13.26 1.31 -21.59
C ALA A 40 14.43 0.54 -22.20
N THR A 41 15.44 0.26 -21.39
CA THR A 41 16.68 -0.41 -21.77
C THR A 41 16.94 -1.68 -20.98
N LEU A 42 16.33 -1.85 -19.81
CA LEU A 42 16.55 -3.01 -18.97
C LEU A 42 15.87 -4.27 -19.54
N PRO A 43 16.53 -5.45 -19.49
CA PRO A 43 15.88 -6.72 -19.75
C PRO A 43 14.76 -7.02 -18.75
N VAL A 44 13.95 -8.04 -19.07
CA VAL A 44 12.95 -8.61 -18.15
C VAL A 44 13.27 -10.08 -17.91
N ILE A 45 13.12 -10.54 -16.67
CA ILE A 45 13.29 -11.95 -16.32
C ILE A 45 11.92 -12.56 -16.06
N SER A 46 11.60 -13.68 -16.71
CA SER A 46 10.46 -14.52 -16.36
C SER A 46 10.96 -15.84 -15.78
N MET A 47 10.42 -16.28 -14.65
CA MET A 47 10.72 -17.59 -14.08
C MET A 47 9.94 -18.68 -14.83
N SER A 48 10.34 -19.95 -14.64
CA SER A 48 9.59 -21.08 -15.19
C SER A 48 9.42 -22.21 -14.18
N ILE A 49 8.18 -22.70 -14.06
CA ILE A 49 7.82 -23.82 -13.20
C ILE A 49 7.02 -24.82 -14.03
N GLY A 50 7.53 -26.05 -14.16
CA GLY A 50 6.85 -27.11 -14.91
C GLY A 50 6.71 -26.84 -16.41
N GLY A 51 7.51 -25.94 -16.98
CA GLY A 51 7.44 -25.51 -18.38
C GLY A 51 6.57 -24.26 -18.61
N GLU A 52 5.75 -23.88 -17.64
CA GLU A 52 4.95 -22.66 -17.68
C GLU A 52 5.82 -21.43 -17.36
N THR A 53 5.54 -20.30 -18.01
CA THR A 53 6.16 -19.01 -17.68
C THR A 53 5.40 -18.39 -16.51
N VAL A 54 6.11 -18.08 -15.43
CA VAL A 54 5.55 -17.49 -14.21
C VAL A 54 6.49 -16.44 -13.65
N ASN A 55 5.98 -15.54 -12.81
CA ASN A 55 6.76 -14.50 -12.12
C ASN A 55 7.62 -13.67 -13.08
N GLU A 56 7.06 -12.56 -13.54
CA GLU A 56 7.81 -11.54 -14.25
C GLU A 56 8.54 -10.63 -13.25
N LEU A 57 9.82 -10.40 -13.48
CA LEU A 57 10.72 -9.63 -12.63
C LEU A 57 11.28 -8.46 -13.42
N HIS A 58 11.15 -7.26 -12.87
CA HIS A 58 11.74 -6.03 -13.41
C HIS A 58 13.07 -5.71 -12.73
N GLY A 59 13.97 -5.06 -13.46
CA GLY A 59 15.34 -4.82 -13.04
C GLY A 59 15.47 -3.54 -12.22
N TYR A 60 16.03 -3.64 -11.03
CA TYR A 60 16.38 -2.50 -10.21
C TYR A 60 17.80 -2.02 -10.52
N THR A 61 18.05 -0.72 -10.52
CA THR A 61 19.37 -0.10 -10.74
C THR A 61 19.95 0.54 -9.47
N SER A 62 19.20 0.50 -8.37
CA SER A 62 19.62 0.89 -7.03
C SER A 62 19.31 -0.22 -6.02
N GLU A 63 20.04 -0.25 -4.90
CA GLU A 63 19.75 -1.19 -3.82
C GLU A 63 18.38 -0.90 -3.20
N ILE A 64 17.65 -1.97 -2.87
CA ILE A 64 16.36 -1.95 -2.18
C ILE A 64 16.48 -2.79 -0.90
N ASP A 65 15.84 -2.33 0.16
CA ASP A 65 15.71 -3.06 1.43
C ASP A 65 14.92 -4.36 1.22
N LEU A 66 15.64 -5.49 1.22
CA LEU A 66 15.06 -6.81 0.97
C LEU A 66 14.00 -7.21 2.00
N GLY A 67 14.12 -6.74 3.25
CA GLY A 67 13.12 -7.00 4.29
C GLY A 67 11.77 -6.34 4.01
N LEU A 68 11.77 -5.31 3.16
CA LEU A 68 10.59 -4.53 2.79
C LEU A 68 10.17 -4.76 1.33
N LEU A 69 10.86 -5.67 0.63
CA LEU A 69 10.60 -6.04 -0.75
C LEU A 69 9.83 -7.36 -0.80
N ARG A 70 8.49 -7.26 -0.84
CA ARG A 70 7.59 -8.42 -0.86
C ARG A 70 7.17 -8.82 -2.28
N GLU A 71 8.15 -9.18 -3.09
CA GLU A 71 7.95 -9.61 -4.48
C GLU A 71 7.33 -11.02 -4.58
N ASN A 72 7.19 -11.50 -5.82
CA ASN A 72 6.74 -12.84 -6.17
C ASN A 72 7.55 -13.96 -5.47
N ILE A 73 6.98 -15.16 -5.37
CA ILE A 73 7.63 -16.36 -4.82
C ILE A 73 7.78 -17.45 -5.89
N THR A 74 9.00 -17.96 -6.06
CA THR A 74 9.34 -19.06 -6.97
C THR A 74 9.73 -20.30 -6.17
N PRO A 75 8.81 -21.26 -5.98
CA PRO A 75 9.14 -22.56 -5.41
C PRO A 75 10.23 -23.29 -6.21
N LEU A 76 11.15 -23.93 -5.49
CA LEU A 76 12.22 -24.73 -6.10
C LEU A 76 11.65 -26.03 -6.67
N ASP A 77 12.29 -26.52 -7.73
CA ASP A 77 12.02 -27.86 -8.27
C ASP A 77 12.58 -28.99 -7.37
N ASP A 78 12.28 -30.24 -7.73
CA ASP A 78 12.74 -31.44 -7.01
C ASP A 78 14.27 -31.57 -6.97
N GLN A 79 14.98 -30.86 -7.85
CA GLN A 79 16.44 -30.82 -7.89
C GLN A 79 17.05 -29.67 -7.08
N ARG A 80 16.22 -28.86 -6.39
CA ARG A 80 16.62 -27.64 -5.65
C ARG A 80 17.08 -26.52 -6.59
N GLY A 81 16.48 -26.43 -7.77
CA GLY A 81 16.79 -25.42 -8.78
C GLY A 81 15.63 -24.52 -9.15
N VAL A 82 15.97 -23.47 -9.89
CA VAL A 82 15.04 -22.60 -10.62
C VAL A 82 15.49 -22.48 -12.06
N THR A 83 14.53 -22.33 -12.97
CA THR A 83 14.76 -22.04 -14.39
C THR A 83 14.15 -20.68 -14.70
N PHE A 84 14.81 -19.89 -15.55
CA PHE A 84 14.33 -18.57 -15.94
C PHE A 84 14.76 -18.21 -17.37
N ARG A 85 14.03 -17.27 -17.95
CA ARG A 85 14.28 -16.67 -19.27
C ARG A 85 14.54 -15.18 -19.09
N VAL A 86 15.62 -14.68 -19.67
CA VAL A 86 15.91 -13.25 -19.78
C VAL A 86 15.49 -12.79 -21.18
N THR A 87 14.53 -11.88 -21.28
CA THR A 87 14.19 -11.18 -22.53
C THR A 87 15.07 -9.94 -22.64
N LYS A 88 16.03 -9.96 -23.57
CA LYS A 88 17.15 -8.99 -23.62
C LYS A 88 16.76 -7.58 -24.05
N HIS A 89 15.69 -7.43 -24.82
CA HIS A 89 15.26 -6.14 -25.40
C HIS A 89 16.41 -5.36 -26.10
N GLY A 90 17.31 -6.09 -26.76
CA GLY A 90 18.47 -5.53 -27.47
C GLY A 90 19.66 -5.18 -26.59
N ARG A 91 19.60 -5.40 -25.27
CA ARG A 91 20.74 -5.19 -24.37
C ARG A 91 21.61 -6.44 -24.27
N VAL A 92 22.92 -6.27 -24.33
CA VAL A 92 23.91 -7.36 -24.24
C VAL A 92 24.21 -7.64 -22.77
N VAL A 93 24.05 -8.91 -22.37
CA VAL A 93 24.30 -9.41 -21.01
C VAL A 93 25.63 -10.15 -21.01
N ASP A 94 26.63 -9.62 -20.30
CA ASP A 94 27.97 -10.19 -20.24
C ASP A 94 28.12 -11.21 -19.10
N LYS A 95 27.35 -11.04 -18.02
CA LYS A 95 27.42 -11.90 -16.85
C LYS A 95 26.07 -12.03 -16.16
N ILE A 96 25.79 -13.24 -15.68
CA ILE A 96 24.65 -13.55 -14.82
C ILE A 96 25.17 -14.11 -13.49
N THR A 97 24.81 -13.49 -12.37
CA THR A 97 25.15 -13.98 -11.02
C THR A 97 23.88 -14.11 -10.18
N ALA A 98 23.68 -15.25 -9.52
CA ALA A 98 22.59 -15.46 -8.58
C ALA A 98 23.11 -15.43 -7.13
N LYS A 99 22.42 -14.71 -6.25
CA LYS A 99 22.70 -14.65 -4.81
C LYS A 99 21.45 -15.01 -4.02
N VAL A 100 21.59 -15.88 -3.03
CA VAL A 100 20.52 -16.24 -2.09
C VAL A 100 20.84 -15.65 -0.73
N ARG A 101 19.89 -14.93 -0.15
CA ARG A 101 19.97 -14.31 1.18
C ARG A 101 18.77 -14.69 2.05
N THR A 102 18.88 -14.49 3.35
CA THR A 102 17.70 -14.43 4.22
C THR A 102 16.72 -13.36 3.72
N VAL A 103 15.43 -13.49 4.05
CA VAL A 103 14.40 -12.53 3.59
C VAL A 103 14.67 -11.09 4.01
N ASP A 104 15.29 -10.89 5.17
CA ASP A 104 15.74 -9.57 5.67
C ASP A 104 17.04 -9.08 5.02
N GLY A 105 17.64 -9.83 4.09
CA GLY A 105 18.88 -9.50 3.41
C GLY A 105 20.15 -9.58 4.26
N SER A 106 20.05 -9.82 5.57
CA SER A 106 21.17 -9.71 6.52
C SER A 106 22.27 -10.77 6.32
N ARG A 107 21.92 -11.97 5.84
CA ARG A 107 22.85 -13.09 5.71
C ARG A 107 22.85 -13.65 4.28
N LEU A 108 24.01 -13.62 3.64
CA LEU A 108 24.27 -14.35 2.39
C LEU A 108 24.37 -15.85 2.66
N ILE A 109 23.58 -16.63 1.93
CA ILE A 109 23.55 -18.09 2.00
C ILE A 109 24.39 -18.69 0.87
N GLU A 110 24.20 -18.20 -0.35
CA GLU A 110 24.89 -18.71 -1.55
C GLU A 110 25.09 -17.60 -2.59
N SER A 111 26.17 -17.70 -3.37
CA SER A 111 26.44 -16.87 -4.54
C SER A 111 27.04 -17.74 -5.64
N THR A 112 26.48 -17.66 -6.84
CA THR A 112 26.83 -18.53 -7.97
C THR A 112 26.83 -17.74 -9.27
N ASP A 113 27.94 -17.78 -10.00
CA ASP A 113 28.03 -17.27 -11.37
C ASP A 113 27.45 -18.32 -12.33
N ILE A 114 26.52 -17.91 -13.19
CA ILE A 114 25.84 -18.79 -14.13
C ILE A 114 26.54 -18.66 -15.49
N THR A 115 27.31 -19.70 -15.83
CA THR A 115 28.10 -19.73 -17.07
C THR A 115 27.54 -20.69 -18.12
N ASP A 116 26.61 -21.57 -17.73
CA ASP A 116 25.99 -22.56 -18.61
C ASP A 116 24.53 -22.16 -18.87
N TYR A 117 24.32 -21.48 -20.00
CA TYR A 117 23.01 -21.02 -20.46
C TYR A 117 22.95 -21.08 -21.99
N ASN A 118 21.73 -21.16 -22.52
CA ASN A 118 21.50 -21.05 -23.96
C ASN A 118 21.08 -19.62 -24.29
N GLU A 119 21.77 -18.99 -25.23
CA GLU A 119 21.48 -17.63 -25.67
C GLU A 119 21.18 -17.62 -27.17
N ASP A 120 20.12 -16.91 -27.54
CA ASP A 120 19.84 -16.50 -28.92
C ASP A 120 19.83 -14.96 -29.02
N ASP A 121 19.44 -14.40 -30.16
CA ASP A 121 19.48 -12.96 -30.38
C ASP A 121 18.57 -12.16 -29.42
N TYR A 122 17.49 -12.76 -28.92
CA TYR A 122 16.45 -12.08 -28.13
C TYR A 122 16.41 -12.52 -26.67
N THR A 123 16.82 -13.76 -26.37
CA THR A 123 16.61 -14.38 -25.08
C THR A 123 17.82 -15.16 -24.56
N ILE A 124 17.90 -15.26 -23.23
CA ILE A 124 18.82 -16.17 -22.52
C ILE A 124 17.98 -17.11 -21.68
N HIS A 125 18.18 -18.42 -21.86
CA HIS A 125 17.58 -19.48 -21.06
C HIS A 125 18.63 -20.05 -20.12
N ALA A 126 18.41 -19.87 -18.82
CA ALA A 126 19.35 -20.26 -17.78
C ALA A 126 18.65 -21.09 -16.69
N SER A 127 19.44 -21.90 -16.02
CA SER A 127 19.00 -22.65 -14.84
C SER A 127 20.09 -22.60 -13.77
N ILE A 128 19.68 -22.63 -12.51
CA ILE A 128 20.59 -22.72 -11.38
C ILE A 128 20.09 -23.77 -10.41
N ARG A 129 21.01 -24.59 -9.91
CA ARG A 129 20.78 -25.55 -8.84
C ARG A 129 21.50 -25.09 -7.58
N PHE A 130 20.76 -24.88 -6.50
CA PHE A 130 21.32 -24.41 -5.23
C PHE A 130 21.96 -25.57 -4.44
N LYS A 131 22.87 -25.23 -3.53
CA LYS A 131 23.45 -26.16 -2.56
C LYS A 131 22.42 -26.55 -1.51
N ASP A 132 22.71 -27.60 -0.75
CA ASP A 132 21.79 -28.10 0.29
C ASP A 132 21.98 -27.31 1.58
N LEU A 133 21.74 -25.99 1.48
CA LEU A 133 21.85 -25.01 2.56
C LEU A 133 20.49 -24.40 2.92
N LEU A 134 19.47 -24.64 2.10
CA LEU A 134 18.13 -24.07 2.26
C LEU A 134 17.25 -25.03 3.08
N GLN A 135 16.66 -24.51 4.15
CA GLN A 135 15.71 -25.25 4.97
C GLN A 135 14.39 -25.42 4.21
N GLU A 136 13.74 -26.57 4.40
CA GLU A 136 12.41 -26.80 3.84
C GLU A 136 11.40 -25.85 4.48
N TYR A 137 10.45 -25.38 3.67
CA TYR A 137 9.38 -24.46 4.10
C TYR A 137 9.86 -23.12 4.67
N THR A 138 11.14 -22.77 4.44
CA THR A 138 11.71 -21.47 4.78
C THR A 138 11.87 -20.64 3.51
N GLU A 139 11.43 -19.39 3.56
CA GLU A 139 11.60 -18.43 2.47
C GLU A 139 12.99 -17.79 2.51
N TYR A 140 13.55 -17.55 1.32
CA TYR A 140 14.80 -16.82 1.11
C TYR A 140 14.60 -15.82 -0.03
N SER A 141 15.42 -14.76 -0.06
CA SER A 141 15.48 -13.85 -1.21
C SER A 141 16.47 -14.38 -2.23
N LEU A 142 16.05 -14.50 -3.49
CA LEU A 142 16.90 -14.75 -4.64
C LEU A 142 17.07 -13.44 -5.42
N GLN A 143 18.32 -13.06 -5.63
CA GLN A 143 18.71 -11.91 -6.43
C GLN A 143 19.49 -12.38 -7.64
N ILE A 144 18.99 -12.06 -8.84
CA ILE A 144 19.68 -12.32 -10.10
C ILE A 144 20.27 -11.00 -10.58
N TYR A 145 21.59 -10.97 -10.77
CA TYR A 145 22.35 -9.82 -11.25
C TYR A 145 22.63 -10.04 -12.73
N LEU A 146 22.27 -9.06 -13.56
CA LEU A 146 22.71 -8.98 -14.94
C LEU A 146 23.75 -7.87 -15.04
N THR A 147 24.98 -8.21 -15.42
CA THR A 147 26.03 -7.23 -15.74
C THR A 147 26.05 -7.01 -17.25
N PHE A 148 26.05 -5.76 -17.69
CA PHE A 148 26.04 -5.38 -19.10
C PHE A 148 27.43 -4.97 -19.59
N SER A 149 27.58 -4.82 -20.92
CA SER A 149 28.85 -4.46 -21.58
C SER A 149 29.49 -3.13 -21.16
N ASP A 150 28.71 -2.22 -20.58
CA ASP A 150 29.20 -0.95 -20.00
C ASP A 150 29.59 -1.08 -18.51
N ASN A 151 29.56 -2.29 -17.95
CA ASN A 151 29.71 -2.64 -16.53
C ASN A 151 28.61 -2.10 -15.61
N SER A 152 27.50 -1.57 -16.15
CA SER A 152 26.31 -1.34 -15.33
C SER A 152 25.67 -2.67 -14.93
N GLU A 153 24.96 -2.67 -13.81
CA GLU A 153 24.27 -3.84 -13.29
C GLU A 153 22.78 -3.53 -13.10
N ALA A 154 21.95 -4.56 -13.31
CA ALA A 154 20.56 -4.57 -12.89
C ALA A 154 20.29 -5.77 -11.98
N PHE A 155 19.47 -5.56 -10.96
CA PHE A 155 19.14 -6.51 -9.91
C PHE A 155 17.68 -6.97 -10.06
N TYR A 156 17.43 -8.27 -10.09
CA TYR A 156 16.09 -8.84 -10.20
C TYR A 156 15.81 -9.68 -8.97
N HIS A 157 14.63 -9.51 -8.38
CA HIS A 157 14.32 -10.04 -7.06
C HIS A 157 13.12 -10.98 -7.12
N THR A 158 13.23 -12.14 -6.46
CA THR A 158 12.11 -13.04 -6.18
C THR A 158 12.36 -13.75 -4.86
N ARG A 159 11.33 -14.24 -4.19
CA ARG A 159 11.49 -15.15 -3.06
C ARG A 159 11.61 -16.57 -3.56
N ILE A 160 12.35 -17.42 -2.86
CA ILE A 160 12.42 -18.85 -3.16
C ILE A 160 12.10 -19.67 -1.91
N ILE A 161 11.53 -20.85 -2.13
CA ILE A 161 11.16 -21.78 -1.07
C ILE A 161 11.35 -23.23 -1.53
N LYS A 162 11.97 -24.05 -0.69
CA LYS A 162 12.04 -25.51 -0.88
C LYS A 162 10.79 -26.13 -0.27
N ALA A 163 9.78 -26.43 -1.11
CA ALA A 163 8.49 -26.93 -0.65
C ALA A 163 7.91 -28.03 -1.56
N PRO A 164 8.45 -29.28 -1.51
CA PRO A 164 8.04 -30.36 -2.42
C PRO A 164 6.58 -30.78 -2.28
N SER A 165 5.93 -30.50 -1.14
CA SER A 165 4.54 -30.90 -0.85
C SER A 165 3.49 -29.83 -1.21
N TYR A 166 3.87 -28.77 -1.92
CA TYR A 166 2.97 -27.62 -2.17
C TYR A 166 2.15 -27.74 -3.46
N CYS A 167 2.31 -28.80 -4.27
CA CYS A 167 1.51 -29.04 -5.48
C CYS A 167 1.42 -27.80 -6.38
N VAL A 168 2.57 -27.17 -6.62
CA VAL A 168 2.66 -25.85 -7.27
C VAL A 168 2.20 -25.94 -8.73
N LYS A 169 2.52 -27.04 -9.42
CA LYS A 169 2.15 -27.25 -10.82
C LYS A 169 0.65 -27.38 -11.00
N GLU A 170 -0.02 -28.10 -10.12
CA GLU A 170 -1.47 -28.28 -10.12
C GLU A 170 -2.20 -26.96 -9.86
N LYS A 171 -1.65 -26.14 -8.96
CA LYS A 171 -2.18 -24.79 -8.68
C LYS A 171 -2.00 -23.86 -9.88
N ILE A 172 -0.83 -23.83 -10.51
CA ILE A 172 -0.60 -23.03 -11.73
C ILE A 172 -1.54 -23.48 -12.85
N ALA A 173 -1.65 -24.80 -13.08
CA ALA A 173 -2.51 -25.35 -14.13
C ALA A 173 -3.98 -24.95 -13.94
N PHE A 174 -4.47 -24.89 -12.70
CA PHE A 174 -5.82 -24.39 -12.41
C PHE A 174 -6.00 -22.93 -12.80
N ILE A 175 -5.03 -22.05 -12.50
CA ILE A 175 -5.10 -20.63 -12.89
C ILE A 175 -5.07 -20.51 -14.41
N THR A 176 -4.16 -21.21 -15.08
CA THR A 176 -4.07 -21.23 -16.54
C THR A 176 -5.38 -21.69 -17.19
N ASP A 177 -5.99 -22.76 -16.68
CA ASP A 177 -7.28 -23.27 -17.16
C ASP A 177 -8.43 -22.29 -16.87
N PHE A 178 -8.46 -21.68 -15.69
CA PHE A 178 -9.46 -20.68 -15.33
C PHE A 178 -9.44 -19.52 -16.32
N CYS A 179 -8.27 -18.91 -16.52
CA CYS A 179 -8.11 -17.82 -17.47
C CYS A 179 -8.54 -18.31 -18.87
N ALA A 180 -8.08 -19.47 -19.36
CA ALA A 180 -8.46 -19.97 -20.68
C ALA A 180 -9.98 -20.12 -20.89
N ASN A 181 -10.72 -20.53 -19.86
CA ASN A 181 -12.16 -20.79 -19.98
C ASN A 181 -13.06 -19.58 -19.75
N GLU A 182 -12.58 -18.50 -19.14
CA GLU A 182 -13.44 -17.34 -18.84
C GLU A 182 -13.78 -16.49 -20.08
N MET A 183 -13.07 -16.65 -21.19
CA MET A 183 -13.14 -15.75 -22.35
C MET A 183 -14.52 -15.65 -23.02
N THR A 184 -15.38 -16.66 -22.87
CA THR A 184 -16.73 -16.67 -23.43
C THR A 184 -17.71 -17.32 -22.47
N LEU A 185 -19.00 -16.97 -22.56
CA LEU A 185 -20.02 -17.58 -21.70
C LEU A 185 -20.16 -19.10 -21.92
N GLU A 186 -19.90 -19.58 -23.13
CA GLU A 186 -19.95 -21.02 -23.47
C GLU A 186 -18.85 -21.79 -22.72
N THR A 187 -17.61 -21.31 -22.78
CA THR A 187 -16.46 -21.94 -22.10
C THR A 187 -16.51 -21.75 -20.58
N ALA A 188 -17.02 -20.60 -20.12
CA ALA A 188 -17.10 -20.28 -18.69
C ALA A 188 -18.09 -21.17 -17.93
N GLY A 189 -18.95 -21.94 -18.62
CA GLY A 189 -19.90 -22.86 -17.99
C GLY A 189 -19.27 -23.82 -16.96
N SER A 190 -18.02 -24.25 -17.18
CA SER A 190 -17.26 -25.07 -16.23
C SER A 190 -16.86 -24.33 -14.96
N LEU A 191 -16.67 -23.01 -15.03
CA LEU A 191 -16.21 -22.16 -13.93
C LEU A 191 -17.33 -21.83 -12.93
N LYS A 192 -18.59 -22.03 -13.32
CA LYS A 192 -19.76 -21.78 -12.46
C LYS A 192 -19.68 -22.46 -11.10
N THR A 193 -19.05 -23.64 -11.02
CA THR A 193 -18.92 -24.39 -9.76
C THR A 193 -17.96 -23.74 -8.75
N TYR A 194 -17.11 -22.80 -9.19
CA TYR A 194 -16.15 -22.09 -8.35
C TYR A 194 -16.64 -20.69 -7.93
N MET A 195 -17.64 -20.15 -8.62
CA MET A 195 -18.19 -18.83 -8.34
C MET A 195 -19.20 -18.88 -7.20
N GLU A 196 -19.22 -17.84 -6.38
CA GLU A 196 -20.16 -17.65 -5.26
C GLU A 196 -21.18 -16.55 -5.59
N SER A 197 -21.69 -16.55 -6.84
CA SER A 197 -22.57 -15.51 -7.37
C SER A 197 -23.78 -15.27 -6.48
N ASN A 198 -23.95 -14.04 -5.98
CA ASN A 198 -25.08 -13.67 -5.13
C ASN A 198 -25.40 -12.16 -5.22
N SER A 199 -26.32 -11.66 -4.39
CA SER A 199 -26.78 -10.26 -4.44
C SER A 199 -25.76 -9.22 -3.97
N SER A 200 -24.62 -9.63 -3.39
CA SER A 200 -23.52 -8.72 -3.04
C SER A 200 -22.61 -8.36 -4.21
N GLY A 201 -22.64 -9.15 -5.30
CA GLY A 201 -21.85 -8.88 -6.50
C GLY A 201 -22.42 -7.72 -7.32
N ASP A 202 -21.57 -6.78 -7.76
CA ASP A 202 -21.97 -5.76 -8.73
C ASP A 202 -21.98 -6.37 -10.14
N ASN A 203 -23.18 -6.60 -10.67
CA ASN A 203 -23.38 -7.11 -12.03
C ASN A 203 -23.73 -6.00 -13.03
N THR A 204 -23.35 -4.76 -12.74
CA THR A 204 -23.61 -3.61 -13.61
C THR A 204 -22.34 -3.02 -14.22
N THR A 205 -21.17 -3.59 -13.94
CA THR A 205 -19.88 -3.13 -14.46
C THR A 205 -19.01 -4.30 -14.91
N LEU A 206 -18.17 -4.04 -15.89
CA LEU A 206 -17.07 -4.93 -16.31
C LEU A 206 -15.70 -4.46 -15.80
N ALA A 207 -15.62 -3.23 -15.25
CA ALA A 207 -14.38 -2.65 -14.74
C ALA A 207 -13.87 -3.38 -13.49
N LYS A 208 -14.79 -3.93 -12.69
CA LYS A 208 -14.49 -4.73 -11.51
C LYS A 208 -15.44 -5.92 -11.42
N VAL A 209 -14.89 -7.13 -11.44
CA VAL A 209 -15.65 -8.39 -11.33
C VAL A 209 -15.05 -9.19 -10.18
N ASN A 210 -15.86 -9.79 -9.33
CA ASN A 210 -15.36 -10.61 -8.22
C ASN A 210 -16.07 -11.96 -8.12
N ILE A 211 -15.66 -12.79 -7.15
CA ILE A 211 -16.23 -14.14 -6.94
C ILE A 211 -17.76 -14.14 -6.75
N HIS A 212 -18.37 -13.02 -6.34
CA HIS A 212 -19.81 -12.86 -6.16
C HIS A 212 -20.54 -12.30 -7.40
N SER A 213 -19.81 -11.87 -8.42
CA SER A 213 -20.38 -11.48 -9.71
C SER A 213 -20.99 -12.67 -10.46
N SER A 214 -21.83 -12.37 -11.46
CA SER A 214 -22.46 -13.37 -12.32
C SER A 214 -21.44 -14.03 -13.25
N LEU A 215 -21.79 -15.21 -13.77
CA LEU A 215 -20.97 -15.88 -14.77
C LEU A 215 -20.85 -15.07 -16.07
N GLU A 216 -21.88 -14.30 -16.42
CA GLU A 216 -21.86 -13.38 -17.55
C GLU A 216 -20.79 -12.30 -17.36
N GLN A 217 -20.64 -11.76 -16.14
CA GLN A 217 -19.64 -10.73 -15.85
C GLN A 217 -18.25 -11.32 -15.82
N LEU A 218 -18.10 -12.53 -15.27
CA LEU A 218 -16.86 -13.30 -15.40
C LEU A 218 -16.47 -13.43 -16.87
N SER A 219 -17.42 -13.74 -17.76
CA SER A 219 -17.18 -13.90 -19.19
C SER A 219 -17.29 -12.64 -20.03
N PHE A 220 -16.89 -11.48 -19.47
CA PHE A 220 -16.84 -10.17 -20.15
C PHE A 220 -18.19 -9.67 -20.72
N GLY A 221 -19.31 -10.16 -20.21
CA GLY A 221 -20.65 -9.75 -20.61
C GLY A 221 -20.93 -10.01 -22.08
N ASN A 222 -21.39 -8.97 -22.77
CA ASN A 222 -21.73 -9.01 -24.20
C ASN A 222 -20.57 -8.55 -25.10
N LEU A 223 -19.37 -8.34 -24.55
CA LEU A 223 -18.22 -7.95 -25.33
C LEU A 223 -17.64 -9.13 -26.10
N ASN A 224 -17.27 -8.91 -27.36
CA ASN A 224 -16.45 -9.83 -28.12
C ASN A 224 -14.98 -9.59 -27.76
N VAL A 225 -14.40 -10.47 -26.94
CA VAL A 225 -13.06 -10.32 -26.36
C VAL A 225 -12.05 -11.25 -27.03
N LYS A 226 -10.86 -10.72 -27.33
CA LYS A 226 -9.70 -11.45 -27.83
C LYS A 226 -8.47 -11.10 -27.00
N ARG A 227 -7.64 -12.09 -26.66
CA ARG A 227 -6.35 -11.83 -26.00
C ARG A 227 -5.36 -11.20 -26.97
N VAL A 228 -4.64 -10.19 -26.49
CA VAL A 228 -3.50 -9.56 -27.16
C VAL A 228 -2.20 -10.14 -26.62
N THR A 229 -2.12 -10.35 -25.31
CA THR A 229 -0.98 -10.98 -24.64
C THR A 229 -1.45 -12.23 -23.89
N ASP A 230 -0.53 -13.17 -23.69
CA ASP A 230 -0.78 -14.31 -22.80
C ASP A 230 -0.80 -13.84 -21.33
N PRO A 231 -1.59 -14.48 -20.44
CA PRO A 231 -1.57 -14.20 -19.01
C PRO A 231 -0.19 -14.43 -18.38
N VAL A 232 0.36 -13.37 -17.79
CA VAL A 232 1.56 -13.45 -16.97
C VAL A 232 1.15 -13.81 -15.55
N ILE A 233 1.27 -15.10 -15.20
CA ILE A 233 0.91 -15.61 -13.87
C ILE A 233 2.03 -15.32 -12.88
N ASN A 234 1.73 -14.56 -11.83
CA ASN A 234 2.64 -14.26 -10.74
C ASN A 234 2.16 -14.94 -9.46
N ILE A 235 3.03 -15.72 -8.82
CA ILE A 235 2.76 -16.36 -7.54
C ILE A 235 3.10 -15.35 -6.45
N LYS A 236 2.08 -14.81 -5.78
CA LYS A 236 2.24 -13.82 -4.71
C LYS A 236 2.43 -14.48 -3.36
N GLU A 237 1.66 -15.53 -3.07
CA GLU A 237 1.81 -16.32 -1.84
C GLU A 237 1.59 -17.81 -2.13
N ILE A 238 2.34 -18.68 -1.45
CA ILE A 238 2.23 -20.13 -1.65
C ILE A 238 2.41 -20.86 -0.33
N ALA A 239 1.45 -21.74 -0.02
CA ALA A 239 1.48 -22.66 1.10
C ALA A 239 1.08 -24.06 0.64
N LYS A 240 1.12 -25.03 1.55
CA LYS A 240 0.74 -26.43 1.26
C LYS A 240 -0.62 -26.52 0.58
N GLU A 241 -1.63 -25.90 1.17
CA GLU A 241 -3.00 -25.96 0.66
C GLU A 241 -3.41 -24.68 -0.05
N THR A 242 -3.06 -23.50 0.49
CA THR A 242 -3.49 -22.21 -0.07
C THR A 242 -2.45 -21.56 -0.98
N ALA A 243 -2.89 -20.69 -1.87
CA ALA A 243 -2.02 -19.84 -2.69
C ALA A 243 -2.74 -18.56 -3.12
N VAL A 244 -1.96 -17.51 -3.40
CA VAL A 244 -2.42 -16.26 -4.00
C VAL A 244 -1.65 -16.05 -5.29
N PHE A 245 -2.35 -15.79 -6.39
CA PHE A 245 -1.79 -15.50 -7.70
C PHE A 245 -2.34 -14.18 -8.22
N THR A 246 -1.54 -13.49 -9.04
CA THR A 246 -2.09 -12.52 -9.99
C THR A 246 -1.86 -13.00 -11.43
N ALA A 247 -2.72 -12.61 -12.35
CA ALA A 247 -2.56 -12.82 -13.78
C ALA A 247 -2.80 -11.50 -14.51
N ASN A 248 -1.77 -11.02 -15.22
CA ASN A 248 -1.81 -9.74 -15.93
C ASN A 248 -1.78 -9.99 -17.43
N TYR A 249 -2.68 -9.36 -18.17
CA TYR A 249 -2.74 -9.47 -19.63
C TYR A 249 -3.54 -8.34 -20.27
N ILE A 250 -3.46 -8.27 -21.60
CA ILE A 250 -4.15 -7.27 -22.40
C ILE A 250 -5.18 -7.97 -23.29
N VAL A 251 -6.39 -7.41 -23.33
CA VAL A 251 -7.45 -7.86 -24.23
C VAL A 251 -7.88 -6.76 -25.19
N LYS A 252 -8.33 -7.16 -26.37
CA LYS A 252 -9.13 -6.34 -27.27
C LYS A 252 -10.59 -6.74 -27.10
N ALA A 253 -11.45 -5.76 -26.81
CA ALA A 253 -12.87 -5.98 -26.69
C ALA A 253 -13.66 -5.01 -27.59
N SER A 254 -14.77 -5.49 -28.13
CA SER A 254 -15.69 -4.71 -28.98
C SER A 254 -17.12 -5.15 -28.74
N SER A 255 -18.07 -4.22 -28.85
CA SER A 255 -19.49 -4.55 -29.05
C SER A 255 -20.03 -4.18 -30.44
N ALA A 256 -19.21 -3.44 -31.21
CA ALA A 256 -19.50 -3.00 -32.57
C ALA A 256 -18.20 -3.03 -33.43
N ALA A 257 -18.09 -2.19 -34.46
CA ALA A 257 -16.97 -2.22 -35.39
C ALA A 257 -15.61 -1.73 -34.83
N GLU A 258 -15.58 -1.05 -33.69
CA GLU A 258 -14.34 -0.50 -33.08
C GLU A 258 -13.83 -1.42 -31.96
N GLU A 259 -12.62 -1.96 -32.14
CA GLU A 259 -11.91 -2.74 -31.11
C GLU A 259 -11.16 -1.79 -30.16
N THR A 260 -11.26 -2.02 -28.85
CA THR A 260 -10.59 -1.24 -27.81
C THR A 260 -9.72 -2.13 -26.95
N GLU A 261 -8.52 -1.67 -26.58
CA GLU A 261 -7.59 -2.39 -25.71
C GLU A 261 -7.88 -2.11 -24.23
N TYR A 262 -7.74 -3.14 -23.40
CA TYR A 262 -7.91 -3.06 -21.96
C TYR A 262 -6.78 -3.80 -21.23
N PHE A 263 -6.23 -3.17 -20.19
CA PHE A 263 -5.45 -3.88 -19.19
C PHE A 263 -6.37 -4.70 -18.30
N VAL A 264 -5.97 -5.94 -18.07
CA VAL A 264 -6.66 -6.88 -17.19
C VAL A 264 -5.68 -7.37 -16.14
N GLU A 265 -6.05 -7.19 -14.88
CA GLU A 265 -5.40 -7.84 -13.74
C GLU A 265 -6.42 -8.70 -13.02
N GLU A 266 -6.08 -9.96 -12.81
CA GLU A 266 -6.87 -10.90 -12.04
C GLU A 266 -6.10 -11.34 -10.81
N CYS A 267 -6.71 -11.29 -9.64
CA CYS A 267 -6.18 -11.87 -8.42
C CYS A 267 -7.00 -13.08 -7.99
N PHE A 268 -6.30 -14.17 -7.69
CA PHE A 268 -6.86 -15.43 -7.25
C PHE A 268 -6.37 -15.77 -5.85
N ARG A 269 -7.27 -16.22 -4.98
CA ARG A 269 -6.90 -16.99 -3.79
C ARG A 269 -7.51 -18.36 -3.89
N ILE A 270 -6.68 -19.40 -3.86
CA ILE A 270 -7.14 -20.78 -4.04
C ILE A 270 -6.75 -21.65 -2.85
N ARG A 271 -7.43 -22.80 -2.73
CA ARG A 271 -7.07 -23.88 -1.81
C ARG A 271 -7.15 -25.23 -2.51
N TYR A 272 -6.08 -26.01 -2.40
CA TYR A 272 -6.00 -27.38 -2.89
C TYR A 272 -5.95 -28.38 -1.74
N THR A 273 -6.83 -29.38 -1.75
CA THR A 273 -6.89 -30.43 -0.71
C THR A 273 -6.16 -31.72 -1.10
N GLY A 274 -5.45 -31.73 -2.23
CA GLY A 274 -4.85 -32.93 -2.82
C GLY A 274 -5.78 -33.67 -3.79
N GLU A 275 -7.09 -33.39 -3.75
CA GLU A 275 -8.08 -33.95 -4.68
C GLU A 275 -8.90 -32.86 -5.37
N VAL A 276 -9.27 -31.80 -4.63
CA VAL A 276 -10.18 -30.76 -5.11
C VAL A 276 -9.52 -29.39 -5.01
N MET A 277 -9.68 -28.58 -6.06
CA MET A 277 -9.33 -27.16 -6.05
C MET A 277 -10.55 -26.32 -5.67
N TYR A 278 -10.37 -25.37 -4.76
CA TYR A 278 -11.37 -24.39 -4.35
C TYR A 278 -10.86 -22.99 -4.70
N LEU A 279 -11.71 -22.19 -5.35
CA LEU A 279 -11.52 -20.75 -5.45
C LEU A 279 -12.10 -20.11 -4.18
N LEU A 280 -11.23 -19.50 -3.38
CA LEU A 280 -11.62 -18.86 -2.12
C LEU A 280 -11.86 -17.35 -2.28
N ASP A 281 -11.21 -16.73 -3.24
CA ASP A 281 -11.40 -15.34 -3.61
C ASP A 281 -10.98 -15.15 -5.08
N PHE A 282 -11.66 -14.24 -5.77
CA PHE A 282 -11.37 -13.84 -7.13
C PHE A 282 -11.76 -12.38 -7.31
N GLU A 283 -10.89 -11.61 -7.95
CA GLU A 283 -11.17 -10.25 -8.38
C GLU A 283 -10.44 -9.96 -9.69
N ARG A 284 -11.15 -9.38 -10.65
CA ARG A 284 -10.62 -8.86 -11.91
C ARG A 284 -10.86 -7.36 -11.98
N THR A 285 -9.83 -6.61 -12.34
CA THR A 285 -9.95 -5.21 -12.78
C THR A 285 -9.71 -5.11 -14.28
N MET A 286 -10.50 -4.28 -14.97
CA MET A 286 -10.43 -4.06 -16.41
C MET A 286 -10.44 -2.56 -16.69
N GLY A 287 -9.39 -2.08 -17.35
CA GLY A 287 -9.13 -0.65 -17.54
C GLY A 287 -8.80 -0.30 -19.00
N ARG A 288 -9.49 0.69 -19.57
CA ARG A 288 -9.33 1.06 -20.98
C ARG A 288 -7.98 1.74 -21.25
N VAL A 289 -7.23 1.20 -22.20
CA VAL A 289 -6.05 1.86 -22.76
C VAL A 289 -6.50 3.00 -23.68
N ILE A 290 -6.03 4.21 -23.41
CA ILE A 290 -6.33 5.41 -24.20
C ILE A 290 -5.06 5.94 -24.84
N TYR A 291 -5.01 5.92 -26.17
CA TYR A 291 -3.93 6.57 -26.90
C TYR A 291 -4.28 8.04 -27.15
N ILE A 292 -3.27 8.89 -27.32
CA ILE A 292 -3.51 10.33 -27.54
C ILE A 292 -4.38 10.57 -28.79
N ASP A 293 -4.32 9.65 -29.76
CA ASP A 293 -5.13 9.73 -30.96
C ASP A 293 -6.55 9.18 -30.85
N THR A 294 -6.90 8.54 -29.73
CA THR A 294 -8.26 8.06 -29.47
C THR A 294 -9.24 9.24 -29.37
N PRO A 295 -10.37 9.24 -30.12
CA PRO A 295 -11.34 10.33 -30.13
C PRO A 295 -12.27 10.28 -28.90
N ILE A 296 -11.71 10.57 -27.71
CA ILE A 296 -12.40 10.50 -26.42
C ILE A 296 -13.23 11.74 -26.09
N VAL A 297 -12.88 12.91 -26.62
CA VAL A 297 -13.60 14.17 -26.33
C VAL A 297 -14.68 14.40 -27.39
N ARG A 298 -15.96 14.47 -26.99
CA ARG A 298 -17.11 14.62 -27.88
C ARG A 298 -18.23 15.43 -27.19
N GLY A 299 -18.57 16.59 -27.75
CA GLY A 299 -19.59 17.45 -27.15
C GLY A 299 -19.17 17.86 -25.73
N GLU A 300 -20.00 17.59 -24.74
CA GLU A 300 -19.69 17.82 -23.33
C GLU A 300 -18.91 16.67 -22.66
N ASP A 301 -18.59 15.58 -23.36
CA ASP A 301 -18.03 14.38 -22.72
C ASP A 301 -16.54 14.16 -23.05
N ILE A 302 -15.76 13.74 -22.04
CA ILE A 302 -14.55 12.95 -22.22
C ILE A 302 -14.87 11.50 -21.84
N LEU A 303 -14.97 10.61 -22.83
CA LEU A 303 -15.37 9.21 -22.64
C LEU A 303 -14.15 8.33 -22.30
N LEU A 304 -14.06 7.92 -21.04
CA LEU A 304 -13.00 7.05 -20.53
C LEU A 304 -13.32 5.56 -20.74
N GLY A 305 -14.60 5.18 -20.73
CA GLY A 305 -15.03 3.80 -21.02
C GLY A 305 -15.04 2.90 -19.79
N ILE A 306 -14.71 1.62 -19.94
CA ILE A 306 -14.66 0.66 -18.82
C ILE A 306 -13.34 0.87 -18.06
N THR A 307 -13.44 1.41 -16.85
CA THR A 307 -12.34 1.67 -15.91
C THR A 307 -12.97 2.00 -14.53
N ASP A 308 -12.19 2.11 -13.47
CA ASP A 308 -12.66 2.60 -12.15
C ASP A 308 -13.16 4.06 -12.24
N ASP A 309 -13.84 4.58 -11.21
CA ASP A 309 -14.38 5.95 -11.21
C ASP A 309 -13.52 6.99 -10.47
N ASP A 310 -12.39 6.60 -9.88
CA ASP A 310 -11.45 7.53 -9.25
C ASP A 310 -10.36 7.97 -10.24
N LYS A 311 -10.55 9.16 -10.82
CA LYS A 311 -9.64 9.71 -11.85
C LYS A 311 -8.73 10.81 -11.36
N GLY A 312 -8.71 11.08 -10.05
CA GLY A 312 -7.94 12.18 -9.48
C GLY A 312 -8.22 13.52 -10.17
N LEU A 313 -9.48 13.77 -10.56
CA LEU A 313 -9.88 14.95 -11.32
C LEU A 313 -9.64 16.22 -10.49
N ILE A 314 -8.81 17.11 -11.02
CA ILE A 314 -8.62 18.48 -10.51
C ILE A 314 -8.92 19.50 -11.61
N GLU A 315 -9.33 20.71 -11.24
CA GLU A 315 -9.64 21.78 -12.19
C GLU A 315 -9.10 23.14 -11.73
N SER A 316 -8.91 24.04 -12.70
CA SER A 316 -8.57 25.45 -12.44
C SER A 316 -9.70 26.16 -11.69
N ASP A 317 -9.43 27.28 -11.03
CA ASP A 317 -10.43 28.04 -10.26
C ASP A 317 -11.69 28.37 -11.10
N ASP A 318 -11.52 28.62 -12.40
CA ASP A 318 -12.63 28.84 -13.33
C ASP A 318 -13.24 27.56 -13.91
N GLY A 319 -12.58 26.40 -13.81
CA GLY A 319 -12.96 25.09 -14.36
C GLY A 319 -12.67 24.91 -15.85
N ASN A 320 -11.92 25.81 -16.50
CA ASN A 320 -11.61 25.72 -17.95
C ASN A 320 -10.48 24.74 -18.27
N VAL A 321 -9.61 24.46 -17.30
CA VAL A 321 -8.54 23.48 -17.43
C VAL A 321 -8.77 22.40 -16.41
N ILE A 322 -8.76 21.15 -16.85
CA ILE A 322 -8.80 19.98 -15.96
C ILE A 322 -7.55 19.13 -16.15
N ALA A 323 -7.19 18.38 -15.11
CA ALA A 323 -6.22 17.28 -15.18
C ALA A 323 -6.82 16.02 -14.54
N PHE A 324 -6.55 14.86 -15.16
CA PHE A 324 -7.09 13.58 -14.72
C PHE A 324 -6.18 12.43 -15.17
N SER A 325 -6.18 11.34 -14.41
CA SER A 325 -5.41 10.13 -14.72
C SER A 325 -6.32 9.01 -15.23
N ASN A 326 -5.81 8.19 -16.14
CA ASN A 326 -6.47 6.96 -16.60
C ASN A 326 -5.41 5.92 -16.98
N GLU A 327 -5.43 4.74 -16.37
CA GLU A 327 -4.49 3.63 -16.64
C GLU A 327 -3.02 4.08 -16.67
N ASN A 328 -2.56 4.76 -15.62
CA ASN A 328 -1.18 5.29 -15.51
C ASN A 328 -0.78 6.28 -16.63
N VAL A 329 -1.75 7.00 -17.18
CA VAL A 329 -1.52 8.15 -18.06
C VAL A 329 -2.18 9.38 -17.47
N LEU A 330 -1.41 10.47 -17.34
CA LEU A 330 -1.92 11.75 -16.91
C LEU A 330 -2.27 12.63 -18.11
N TYR A 331 -3.50 13.13 -18.14
CA TYR A 331 -3.98 14.05 -19.16
C TYR A 331 -4.30 15.43 -18.58
N SER A 332 -4.26 16.44 -19.44
CA SER A 332 -4.93 17.72 -19.20
C SER A 332 -5.79 18.10 -20.39
N TYR A 333 -6.96 18.71 -20.11
CA TYR A 333 -7.83 19.26 -21.12
C TYR A 333 -8.08 20.75 -20.86
N ASN A 334 -7.85 21.59 -21.87
CA ASN A 334 -8.13 23.04 -21.85
C ASN A 334 -9.28 23.36 -22.83
N ALA A 335 -10.39 23.86 -22.28
CA ALA A 335 -11.65 24.11 -23.00
C ALA A 335 -11.62 25.37 -23.88
N ASP A 336 -10.73 26.32 -23.64
CA ASP A 336 -10.62 27.54 -24.47
C ASP A 336 -9.83 27.29 -25.75
N GLY A 337 -8.80 26.43 -25.66
CA GLY A 337 -8.03 25.99 -26.81
C GLY A 337 -8.55 24.71 -27.49
N ASN A 338 -9.50 24.00 -26.88
CA ASN A 338 -9.87 22.62 -27.22
C ASN A 338 -8.65 21.69 -27.28
N ARG A 339 -7.78 21.76 -26.26
CA ARG A 339 -6.49 21.08 -26.25
C ARG A 339 -6.53 19.91 -25.29
N LEU A 340 -6.30 18.70 -25.78
CA LEU A 340 -6.03 17.51 -24.98
C LEU A 340 -4.52 17.25 -24.98
N VAL A 341 -3.93 17.22 -23.79
CA VAL A 341 -2.49 17.04 -23.59
C VAL A 341 -2.28 15.72 -22.84
N LYS A 342 -1.41 14.84 -23.35
CA LYS A 342 -0.89 13.70 -22.58
C LYS A 342 0.33 14.18 -21.81
N LEU A 343 0.15 14.57 -20.54
CA LEU A 343 1.20 15.16 -19.72
C LEU A 343 2.32 14.17 -19.40
N PHE A 344 1.96 12.94 -19.04
CA PHE A 344 2.93 11.91 -18.67
C PHE A 344 2.38 10.50 -18.95
N SER A 345 3.25 9.60 -19.40
CA SER A 345 3.05 8.16 -19.43
C SER A 345 4.40 7.48 -19.64
N PHE A 346 4.61 6.30 -19.04
CA PHE A 346 5.74 5.44 -19.38
C PHE A 346 5.52 4.64 -20.67
N TYR A 347 4.27 4.44 -21.09
CA TYR A 347 3.92 3.72 -22.30
C TYR A 347 3.26 4.60 -23.37
N ASP A 348 3.45 4.20 -24.61
CA ASP A 348 2.81 4.77 -25.80
C ASP A 348 2.81 3.74 -26.92
N GLU A 349 2.24 4.05 -28.08
CA GLU A 349 2.14 3.13 -29.23
C GLU A 349 3.50 2.55 -29.69
N SER A 350 4.61 3.26 -29.44
CA SER A 350 5.97 2.83 -29.78
C SER A 350 6.73 2.18 -28.63
N ASN A 351 6.17 2.24 -27.42
CA ASN A 351 6.76 1.76 -26.17
C ASN A 351 5.63 1.08 -25.37
N PHE A 352 5.10 -0.01 -25.92
CA PHE A 352 3.98 -0.76 -25.34
C PHE A 352 4.40 -2.21 -25.12
N ASP A 353 5.24 -2.40 -24.11
CA ASP A 353 5.76 -3.71 -23.70
C ASP A 353 5.84 -3.81 -22.17
N GLU A 354 6.17 -5.01 -21.68
CA GLU A 354 6.14 -5.40 -20.27
C GLU A 354 6.93 -4.48 -19.34
N ARG A 355 7.95 -3.79 -19.87
CA ARG A 355 8.77 -2.86 -19.09
C ARG A 355 8.01 -1.57 -18.80
N THR A 356 7.13 -1.17 -19.71
CA THR A 356 6.50 0.16 -19.73
C THR A 356 5.10 0.19 -19.14
N TYR A 357 4.33 -0.91 -19.24
CA TYR A 357 3.03 -1.05 -18.60
C TYR A 357 3.08 -1.69 -17.21
N ASN A 358 4.28 -1.97 -16.68
CA ASN A 358 4.48 -2.30 -15.27
C ASN A 358 3.86 -1.23 -14.37
N ASP A 359 2.99 -1.61 -13.47
CA ASP A 359 2.10 -0.71 -12.74
C ASP A 359 2.55 -0.45 -11.29
N ASN A 360 3.80 -0.78 -10.98
CA ASN A 360 4.44 -0.49 -9.69
C ASN A 360 4.75 1.01 -9.50
N HIS A 361 3.91 1.91 -10.00
CA HIS A 361 4.01 3.35 -9.86
C HIS A 361 2.63 4.01 -9.91
N ALA A 362 2.56 5.26 -9.46
CA ALA A 362 1.36 6.08 -9.53
C ALA A 362 1.70 7.51 -9.97
N ILE A 363 0.69 8.20 -10.50
CA ILE A 363 0.79 9.58 -10.98
C ILE A 363 -0.33 10.41 -10.34
N LYS A 364 0.04 11.51 -9.68
CA LYS A 364 -0.92 12.41 -9.01
C LYS A 364 -0.77 13.82 -9.55
N ALA A 365 -1.84 14.36 -10.12
CA ALA A 365 -1.94 15.79 -10.39
C ALA A 365 -2.10 16.55 -9.06
N LEU A 366 -1.29 17.58 -8.84
CA LEU A 366 -1.22 18.33 -7.58
C LEU A 366 -1.91 19.69 -7.67
N SER A 367 -1.75 20.37 -8.81
CA SER A 367 -2.45 21.62 -9.08
C SER A 367 -2.54 21.88 -10.58
N VAL A 368 -3.55 22.67 -10.96
CA VAL A 368 -3.74 23.17 -12.31
C VAL A 368 -4.20 24.63 -12.23
N ASP A 369 -3.68 25.48 -13.11
CA ASP A 369 -4.06 26.90 -13.19
C ASP A 369 -4.79 27.27 -14.49
N GLU A 370 -5.33 28.48 -14.54
CA GLU A 370 -6.06 29.02 -15.71
C GLU A 370 -5.18 29.17 -16.96
N ALA A 371 -3.85 29.26 -16.80
CA ALA A 371 -2.90 29.30 -17.92
C ALA A 371 -2.63 27.91 -18.51
N GLY A 372 -3.12 26.85 -17.85
CA GLY A 372 -2.91 25.46 -18.23
C GLY A 372 -1.60 24.88 -17.72
N ASN A 373 -0.95 25.52 -16.75
CA ASN A 373 0.19 24.91 -16.07
C ASN A 373 -0.31 23.82 -15.14
N VAL A 374 0.41 22.69 -15.09
CA VAL A 374 0.04 21.55 -14.23
C VAL A 374 1.26 21.09 -13.46
N TRP A 375 1.11 20.99 -12.15
CA TRP A 375 2.09 20.34 -11.27
C TRP A 375 1.64 18.91 -11.01
N PHE A 376 2.56 17.95 -11.12
CA PHE A 376 2.24 16.55 -10.86
C PHE A 376 3.44 15.78 -10.31
N ALA A 377 3.15 14.75 -9.52
CA ALA A 377 4.14 13.82 -9.00
C ALA A 377 4.01 12.46 -9.68
N VAL A 378 5.15 11.84 -9.97
CA VAL A 378 5.26 10.43 -10.39
C VAL A 378 6.07 9.71 -9.33
N TYR A 379 5.54 8.64 -8.74
CA TYR A 379 6.18 7.98 -7.61
C TYR A 379 5.99 6.46 -7.64
N GLY A 380 6.95 5.75 -7.03
CA GLY A 380 7.08 4.30 -7.17
C GLY A 380 8.28 3.94 -8.06
N TYR A 381 8.19 2.81 -8.76
CA TYR A 381 9.22 2.30 -9.66
C TYR A 381 9.19 3.03 -11.02
N MET A 382 10.35 3.53 -11.45
CA MET A 382 10.47 4.26 -12.71
C MET A 382 10.74 3.29 -13.88
N ASN A 383 9.78 3.15 -14.79
CA ASN A 383 9.81 2.15 -15.86
C ASN A 383 10.80 2.44 -17.00
N ARG A 384 11.12 3.72 -17.26
CA ARG A 384 12.06 4.15 -18.29
C ARG A 384 12.55 5.58 -18.03
N GLY A 385 13.45 6.09 -18.87
CA GLY A 385 14.02 7.43 -18.75
C GLY A 385 15.22 7.47 -17.80
N THR A 386 15.58 8.67 -17.34
CA THR A 386 16.81 8.94 -16.56
C THR A 386 16.94 8.06 -15.31
N TYR A 387 15.82 7.65 -14.70
CA TYR A 387 15.78 6.89 -13.45
C TYR A 387 15.30 5.45 -13.63
N GLU A 388 15.35 4.88 -14.84
CA GLU A 388 14.92 3.50 -15.12
C GLU A 388 15.45 2.51 -14.06
N GLY A 389 14.55 1.75 -13.43
CA GLY A 389 14.87 0.76 -12.41
C GLY A 389 15.07 1.31 -10.99
N ARG A 390 14.85 2.61 -10.75
CA ARG A 390 14.90 3.20 -9.42
C ARG A 390 13.50 3.37 -8.84
N VAL A 391 13.39 3.29 -7.51
CA VAL A 391 12.17 3.65 -6.77
C VAL A 391 12.34 5.05 -6.18
N GLY A 392 11.31 5.89 -6.27
CA GLY A 392 11.38 7.24 -5.71
C GLY A 392 10.17 8.10 -6.01
N VAL A 393 10.34 9.42 -5.86
CA VAL A 393 9.33 10.45 -6.11
C VAL A 393 9.94 11.50 -7.04
N THR A 394 9.32 11.75 -8.19
CA THR A 394 9.68 12.82 -9.12
C THR A 394 8.57 13.88 -9.15
N LEU A 395 8.93 15.15 -8.98
CA LEU A 395 8.02 16.28 -9.18
C LEU A 395 8.25 16.88 -10.57
N TYR A 396 7.18 17.10 -11.31
CA TYR A 396 7.20 17.73 -12.63
C TYR A 396 6.32 18.98 -12.68
N GLN A 397 6.71 19.93 -13.54
CA GLN A 397 5.89 21.06 -13.95
C GLN A 397 5.64 21.01 -15.46
N PHE A 398 4.39 21.04 -15.87
CA PHE A 398 4.00 21.30 -17.25
C PHE A 398 3.67 22.78 -17.43
N ASN A 399 4.18 23.38 -18.51
CA ASN A 399 3.86 24.75 -18.91
C ASN A 399 2.84 24.77 -20.08
N GLY A 400 1.64 25.28 -19.81
CA GLY A 400 0.54 25.30 -20.79
C GLY A 400 0.75 26.22 -22.01
N VAL A 401 1.68 27.18 -21.88
CA VAL A 401 2.04 28.16 -22.92
C VAL A 401 3.12 27.59 -23.85
N THR A 402 4.19 27.01 -23.30
CA THR A 402 5.31 26.48 -24.10
C THR A 402 5.11 25.02 -24.54
N ASN A 403 4.23 24.27 -23.86
CA ASN A 403 4.03 22.82 -24.06
C ASN A 403 5.23 21.97 -23.72
N GLU A 404 5.89 22.33 -22.63
CA GLU A 404 7.08 21.65 -22.15
C GLU A 404 6.79 21.10 -20.75
N VAL A 405 7.35 19.94 -20.47
CA VAL A 405 7.39 19.34 -19.13
C VAL A 405 8.80 19.51 -18.59
N GLU A 406 8.93 20.04 -17.39
CA GLU A 406 10.19 20.18 -16.68
C GLU A 406 10.20 19.28 -15.45
N GLU A 407 11.27 18.50 -15.29
CA GLU A 407 11.53 17.78 -14.05
C GLU A 407 12.10 18.74 -13.01
N GLU A 408 11.40 18.91 -11.89
CA GLU A 408 11.88 19.79 -10.83
C GLU A 408 12.87 19.12 -9.90
N PHE A 409 12.60 17.88 -9.51
CA PHE A 409 13.51 17.04 -8.76
C PHE A 409 13.11 15.57 -8.79
N PHE A 410 14.06 14.71 -8.41
CA PHE A 410 13.85 13.31 -8.03
C PHE A 410 14.40 13.03 -6.63
N ILE A 411 13.64 12.29 -5.81
CA ILE A 411 14.06 11.79 -4.50
C ILE A 411 14.02 10.26 -4.54
N SER A 412 15.19 9.63 -4.46
CA SER A 412 15.32 8.17 -4.49
C SER A 412 14.95 7.54 -3.15
N SER A 413 14.36 6.33 -3.18
CA SER A 413 13.99 5.54 -2.02
C SER A 413 14.62 4.14 -2.07
N ASP A 414 15.01 3.61 -0.91
CA ASP A 414 15.44 2.22 -0.75
C ASP A 414 14.28 1.28 -0.41
N LYS A 415 13.05 1.80 -0.29
CA LYS A 415 11.84 1.04 0.00
C LYS A 415 11.22 0.49 -1.27
N SER A 416 10.39 -0.55 -1.13
CA SER A 416 9.61 -1.07 -2.25
C SER A 416 8.63 -0.02 -2.79
N ALA A 417 8.28 -0.12 -4.07
CA ALA A 417 7.35 0.79 -4.72
C ALA A 417 6.01 0.85 -3.98
N ASP A 418 5.51 -0.29 -3.51
CA ASP A 418 4.31 -0.41 -2.67
C ASP A 418 4.36 0.51 -1.45
N ILE A 419 5.48 0.56 -0.73
CA ILE A 419 5.61 1.40 0.48
C ILE A 419 5.61 2.88 0.09
N VAL A 420 6.37 3.26 -0.94
CA VAL A 420 6.40 4.65 -1.43
C VAL A 420 5.01 5.10 -1.86
N MET A 421 4.30 4.28 -2.64
CA MET A 421 2.94 4.60 -3.07
C MET A 421 1.99 4.77 -1.88
N ARG A 422 2.04 3.88 -0.87
CA ARG A 422 1.18 3.99 0.33
C ARG A 422 1.47 5.22 1.17
N ASP A 423 2.74 5.60 1.31
CA ASP A 423 3.07 6.83 2.03
C ASP A 423 2.61 8.08 1.26
N LEU A 424 2.74 8.13 -0.08
CA LEU A 424 2.31 9.28 -0.89
C LEU A 424 0.78 9.37 -1.04
N GLU A 425 0.05 8.26 -0.89
CA GLU A 425 -1.40 8.26 -0.75
C GLU A 425 -1.87 8.97 0.54
N GLU A 426 -1.14 8.78 1.65
CA GLU A 426 -1.43 9.45 2.93
C GLU A 426 -1.15 10.96 2.85
N LEU A 427 -0.05 11.37 2.22
CA LEU A 427 0.27 12.79 2.01
C LEU A 427 1.12 13.02 0.77
N CYS A 428 0.58 13.78 -0.18
CA CYS A 428 1.26 14.29 -1.36
C CYS A 428 0.55 15.57 -1.84
N PHE A 429 1.16 16.73 -1.58
CA PHE A 429 0.51 18.04 -1.73
C PHE A 429 1.52 19.14 -2.09
N LEU A 430 1.19 20.00 -3.05
CA LEU A 430 1.98 21.19 -3.40
C LEU A 430 1.14 22.45 -3.14
N ASN A 431 1.68 23.40 -2.37
CA ASN A 431 1.00 24.67 -2.14
C ASN A 431 1.38 25.74 -3.18
N ARG A 432 0.62 26.84 -3.20
CA ARG A 432 0.81 27.97 -4.14
C ARG A 432 2.14 28.72 -3.95
N GLU A 433 2.83 28.49 -2.83
CA GLU A 433 4.15 29.09 -2.53
C GLU A 433 5.31 28.19 -2.95
N GLY A 434 5.05 27.06 -3.63
CA GLY A 434 6.10 26.17 -4.12
C GLY A 434 6.70 25.26 -3.04
N ILE A 435 5.96 24.98 -1.96
CA ILE A 435 6.35 23.98 -0.96
C ILE A 435 5.61 22.68 -1.23
N PHE A 436 6.37 21.62 -1.51
CA PHE A 436 5.88 20.27 -1.70
C PHE A 436 5.96 19.49 -0.38
N TYR A 437 4.81 19.02 0.09
CA TYR A 437 4.65 18.18 1.26
C TYR A 437 4.42 16.74 0.85
N MET A 438 5.18 15.83 1.44
CA MET A 438 5.01 14.40 1.21
C MET A 438 5.23 13.60 2.51
N MET A 439 4.56 12.47 2.63
CA MET A 439 4.96 11.44 3.58
C MET A 439 5.90 10.45 2.89
N LEU A 440 6.96 10.07 3.58
CA LEU A 440 7.89 9.03 3.14
C LEU A 440 8.55 8.40 4.38
N ASP A 441 8.67 7.08 4.45
CA ASP A 441 9.21 6.38 5.62
C ASP A 441 8.48 6.76 6.92
N LYS A 442 7.15 6.90 6.86
CA LYS A 442 6.31 7.37 7.98
C LYS A 442 6.79 8.68 8.62
N SER A 443 7.44 9.52 7.84
CA SER A 443 7.89 10.85 8.23
C SER A 443 7.40 11.85 7.19
N ILE A 444 7.24 13.11 7.60
CA ILE A 444 6.70 14.15 6.73
C ILE A 444 7.76 15.16 6.41
N TYR A 445 7.87 15.43 5.13
CA TYR A 445 8.86 16.32 4.56
C TYR A 445 8.17 17.53 3.94
N ALA A 446 8.81 18.68 4.09
CA ALA A 446 8.53 19.88 3.32
C ALA A 446 9.73 20.14 2.41
N ILE A 447 9.47 20.32 1.12
CA ILE A 447 10.48 20.55 0.10
C ILE A 447 10.19 21.89 -0.54
N ASP A 448 11.12 22.83 -0.40
CA ASP A 448 11.10 24.08 -1.15
C ASP A 448 11.55 23.79 -2.58
N VAL A 449 10.61 23.87 -3.52
CA VAL A 449 10.84 23.51 -4.92
C VAL A 449 11.81 24.48 -5.60
N GLU A 450 11.79 25.77 -5.24
CA GLU A 450 12.65 26.79 -5.84
C GLU A 450 14.07 26.68 -5.29
N ASN A 451 14.20 26.63 -3.96
CA ASN A 451 15.50 26.60 -3.29
C ASN A 451 16.14 25.22 -3.23
N LYS A 452 15.39 24.16 -3.60
CA LYS A 452 15.83 22.76 -3.57
C LYS A 452 16.29 22.31 -2.18
N THR A 453 15.61 22.80 -1.14
CA THR A 453 15.91 22.48 0.27
C THR A 453 14.84 21.59 0.88
N THR A 454 15.26 20.64 1.72
CA THR A 454 14.38 19.68 2.38
C THR A 454 14.36 19.90 3.89
N GLU A 455 13.18 19.81 4.50
CA GLU A 455 12.94 19.88 5.94
C GLU A 455 12.09 18.69 6.39
N ILE A 456 12.44 18.08 7.51
CA ILE A 456 11.60 17.07 8.16
C ILE A 456 10.71 17.79 9.18
N LEU A 457 9.39 17.73 8.98
CA LEU A 457 8.41 18.36 9.87
C LEU A 457 8.03 17.45 11.04
N VAL A 458 7.88 16.15 10.75
CA VAL A 458 7.50 15.14 11.75
C VAL A 458 8.21 13.84 11.40
N GLU A 459 8.80 13.18 12.39
CA GLU A 459 9.49 11.90 12.26
C GLU A 459 8.67 10.78 12.89
N ASN A 460 8.81 9.57 12.32
CA ASN A 460 8.40 8.30 12.95
C ASN A 460 6.96 8.30 13.42
N LEU A 461 6.04 8.73 12.55
CA LEU A 461 4.62 8.74 12.83
C LEU A 461 4.14 7.35 13.24
N GLU A 462 3.37 7.33 14.31
CA GLU A 462 2.68 6.16 14.85
C GLU A 462 1.18 6.31 14.64
N GLU A 463 0.49 5.17 14.58
CA GLU A 463 -0.96 5.17 14.59
C GLU A 463 -1.53 5.95 15.78
N ASP A 464 -2.68 6.58 15.55
CA ASP A 464 -3.38 7.45 16.48
C ASP A 464 -2.62 8.70 16.97
N LYS A 465 -1.35 8.91 16.59
CA LYS A 465 -0.63 10.16 16.89
C LYS A 465 -0.95 11.28 15.92
N TYR A 466 -1.48 10.94 14.74
CA TYR A 466 -1.72 11.91 13.69
C TYR A 466 -2.94 11.55 12.84
N THR A 467 -3.41 12.53 12.07
CA THR A 467 -4.34 12.31 10.95
C THR A 467 -4.10 13.39 9.90
N VAL A 468 -4.40 13.09 8.64
CA VAL A 468 -4.32 14.00 7.49
C VAL A 468 -5.73 14.09 6.91
N SER A 469 -6.14 15.28 6.47
CA SER A 469 -7.43 15.46 5.78
C SER A 469 -7.39 14.81 4.39
N ASP A 470 -8.51 14.29 3.90
CA ASP A 470 -8.61 13.61 2.59
C ASP A 470 -8.05 14.42 1.41
N ASN A 471 -8.14 15.76 1.44
CA ASN A 471 -7.60 16.64 0.39
C ASN A 471 -6.12 17.04 0.62
N SER A 472 -5.44 16.43 1.60
CA SER A 472 -4.05 16.70 2.02
C SER A 472 -3.73 18.16 2.41
N THR A 473 -4.73 19.01 2.66
CA THR A 473 -4.51 20.43 3.00
C THR A 473 -4.29 20.68 4.48
N MET A 474 -4.75 19.77 5.33
CA MET A 474 -4.66 19.86 6.79
C MET A 474 -4.01 18.60 7.35
N MET A 475 -3.22 18.79 8.40
CA MET A 475 -2.67 17.70 9.19
C MET A 475 -2.69 18.07 10.65
N VAL A 476 -2.88 17.08 11.51
CA VAL A 476 -2.66 17.22 12.94
C VAL A 476 -1.78 16.10 13.48
N TRP A 477 -0.93 16.40 14.46
CA TRP A 477 -0.17 15.41 15.20
C TRP A 477 -0.03 15.78 16.68
N GLN A 478 0.20 14.77 17.52
CA GLN A 478 0.52 14.94 18.93
C GLN A 478 1.95 15.42 19.13
N GLU A 479 2.17 16.28 20.11
CA GLU A 479 3.52 16.51 20.64
C GLU A 479 3.84 15.50 21.76
N GLY A 480 5.11 15.11 21.82
CA GLY A 480 5.64 14.21 22.85
C GLY A 480 5.80 12.76 22.39
N ALA A 481 6.55 12.00 23.19
CA ALA A 481 6.88 10.61 22.86
C ALA A 481 5.74 9.63 23.18
N ASP A 482 4.85 9.94 24.12
CA ASP A 482 3.79 9.02 24.56
C ASP A 482 2.44 9.36 23.90
N VAL A 483 1.95 8.45 23.06
CA VAL A 483 0.65 8.55 22.35
C VAL A 483 -0.55 8.72 23.29
N ASN A 484 -0.42 8.27 24.55
CA ASN A 484 -1.49 8.29 25.53
C ASN A 484 -1.34 9.36 26.61
N ALA A 485 -0.28 10.18 26.56
CA ALA A 485 -0.04 11.22 27.56
C ALA A 485 0.17 12.62 26.93
N SER A 486 -0.23 12.81 25.68
CA SER A 486 -0.10 14.10 25.01
C SER A 486 -1.02 15.16 25.63
N THR A 487 -0.49 16.37 25.81
CA THR A 487 -1.22 17.54 26.32
C THR A 487 -1.48 18.59 25.25
N SER A 488 -0.93 18.43 24.05
CA SER A 488 -1.09 19.38 22.96
C SER A 488 -1.11 18.68 21.60
N LEU A 489 -1.88 19.22 20.67
CA LEU A 489 -1.85 18.84 19.26
C LEU A 489 -1.34 20.00 18.42
N LYS A 490 -0.50 19.72 17.42
CA LYS A 490 -0.15 20.67 16.36
C LYS A 490 -1.07 20.46 15.18
N LEU A 491 -1.83 21.48 14.82
CA LEU A 491 -2.67 21.50 13.64
C LEU A 491 -2.01 22.41 12.60
N MET A 492 -1.57 21.82 11.50
CA MET A 492 -0.94 22.51 10.38
C MET A 492 -1.91 22.65 9.21
N ASN A 493 -1.92 23.86 8.65
CA ASN A 493 -2.56 24.16 7.38
C ASN A 493 -1.46 24.24 6.31
N MET A 494 -1.42 23.26 5.40
CA MET A 494 -0.38 23.14 4.36
C MET A 494 -0.49 24.22 3.28
N LEU A 495 -1.69 24.77 3.07
CA LEU A 495 -1.92 25.88 2.13
C LEU A 495 -1.19 27.16 2.58
N THR A 496 -1.23 27.47 3.87
CA THR A 496 -0.72 28.72 4.46
C THR A 496 0.57 28.54 5.25
N LYS A 497 1.00 27.29 5.44
CA LYS A 497 2.15 26.88 6.28
C LYS A 497 1.97 27.19 7.77
N GLN A 498 0.79 27.65 8.17
CA GLN A 498 0.53 28.01 9.56
C GLN A 498 0.37 26.76 10.42
N ILE A 499 1.04 26.76 11.56
CA ILE A 499 0.90 25.74 12.59
C ILE A 499 0.26 26.39 13.81
N SER A 500 -0.88 25.84 14.24
CA SER A 500 -1.57 26.21 15.46
C SER A 500 -1.44 25.09 16.50
N THR A 501 -1.54 25.44 17.79
CA THR A 501 -1.48 24.46 18.88
C THR A 501 -2.83 24.38 19.58
N ILE A 502 -3.33 23.17 19.78
CA ILE A 502 -4.56 22.88 20.52
C ILE A 502 -4.14 22.31 21.87
N GLU A 503 -4.34 23.07 22.93
CA GLU A 503 -3.95 22.69 24.29
C GLU A 503 -5.05 21.93 25.00
N ALA A 504 -4.68 20.83 25.67
CA ALA A 504 -5.55 20.15 26.62
C ALA A 504 -5.73 21.03 27.88
N PRO A 505 -6.95 21.09 28.45
CA PRO A 505 -7.14 21.71 29.75
C PRO A 505 -6.27 21.07 30.84
N ALA A 506 -5.98 21.82 31.90
CA ALA A 506 -5.23 21.30 33.04
C ALA A 506 -5.88 20.01 33.59
N GLY A 507 -5.05 18.99 33.85
CA GLY A 507 -5.52 17.68 34.33
C GLY A 507 -6.11 16.77 33.25
N GLN A 508 -5.96 17.11 31.97
CA GLN A 508 -6.46 16.32 30.85
C GLN A 508 -5.34 15.96 29.86
N TYR A 509 -5.59 14.93 29.05
CA TYR A 509 -4.85 14.57 27.86
C TYR A 509 -5.71 14.77 26.61
N ILE A 510 -5.07 14.88 25.45
CA ILE A 510 -5.70 15.12 24.15
C ILE A 510 -5.22 14.12 23.09
N LYS A 511 -6.13 13.65 22.23
CA LYS A 511 -5.83 12.68 21.18
C LYS A 511 -6.55 13.04 19.87
N PRO A 512 -5.88 13.00 18.70
CA PRO A 512 -6.56 13.20 17.43
C PRO A 512 -7.49 12.03 17.14
N ILE A 513 -8.60 12.29 16.43
CA ILE A 513 -9.54 11.25 16.01
C ILE A 513 -9.53 11.15 14.49
N ALA A 514 -9.99 12.19 13.79
CA ALA A 514 -10.07 12.19 12.34
C ALA A 514 -10.36 13.60 11.80
N PHE A 515 -10.13 13.81 10.51
CA PHE A 515 -10.70 14.91 9.76
C PHE A 515 -12.05 14.54 9.16
N LEU A 516 -12.97 15.50 9.16
CA LEU A 516 -14.28 15.42 8.53
C LEU A 516 -14.37 16.57 7.52
N GLY A 517 -13.89 16.32 6.29
CA GLY A 517 -13.50 17.40 5.37
C GLY A 517 -12.29 18.14 5.94
N GLU A 518 -12.40 19.45 6.15
CA GLU A 518 -11.34 20.26 6.78
C GLU A 518 -11.62 20.54 8.27
N ASP A 519 -12.75 20.09 8.81
CA ASP A 519 -13.05 20.17 10.24
C ASP A 519 -12.35 19.01 10.97
N PHE A 520 -11.65 19.32 12.06
CA PHE A 520 -10.84 18.37 12.81
C PHE A 520 -11.55 17.91 14.09
N ALA A 521 -11.69 16.60 14.27
CA ALA A 521 -12.19 15.97 15.48
C ALA A 521 -11.05 15.47 16.38
N TYR A 522 -11.10 15.84 17.66
CA TYR A 522 -10.19 15.34 18.70
C TYR A 522 -10.95 15.03 19.98
N GLY A 523 -10.39 14.15 20.82
CA GLY A 523 -10.97 13.83 22.11
C GLY A 523 -10.11 14.26 23.29
N LEU A 524 -10.77 14.46 24.41
CA LEU A 524 -10.19 14.82 25.70
C LEU A 524 -10.46 13.70 26.71
N ALA A 525 -9.43 13.29 27.43
CA ALA A 525 -9.51 12.32 28.51
C ALA A 525 -8.99 12.93 29.81
N TYR A 526 -9.56 12.58 30.95
CA TYR A 526 -8.98 12.96 32.24
C TYR A 526 -7.71 12.15 32.49
N LYS A 527 -6.64 12.78 32.98
CA LYS A 527 -5.39 12.07 33.30
C LYS A 527 -5.59 10.93 34.29
N SER A 528 -6.56 11.06 35.20
CA SER A 528 -6.91 10.03 36.18
C SER A 528 -7.64 8.83 35.58
N ASP A 529 -8.23 8.97 34.39
CA ASP A 529 -8.95 7.89 33.71
C ASP A 529 -8.08 7.13 32.71
N VAL A 530 -6.99 7.76 32.23
CA VAL A 530 -5.98 7.11 31.40
C VAL A 530 -5.07 6.27 32.29
N MET A 531 -5.24 4.96 32.22
CA MET A 531 -4.49 4.01 33.04
C MET A 531 -3.86 2.94 32.18
N GLU A 532 -2.61 2.61 32.51
CA GLU A 532 -1.94 1.41 32.05
C GLU A 532 -2.36 0.25 32.97
N ASP A 533 -2.86 -0.83 32.39
CA ASP A 533 -3.17 -2.04 33.16
C ASP A 533 -1.91 -2.89 33.38
N ASN A 534 -2.04 -3.99 34.13
CA ASN A 534 -0.91 -4.89 34.41
C ASN A 534 -0.33 -5.55 33.14
N THR A 535 -1.02 -5.50 31.99
CA THR A 535 -0.49 -5.97 30.72
C THR A 535 0.47 -4.98 30.06
N GLY A 536 0.35 -3.71 30.38
CA GLY A 536 1.05 -2.63 29.69
C GLY A 536 0.20 -1.94 28.63
N ARG A 537 -1.10 -2.24 28.60
CA ARG A 537 -2.05 -1.63 27.69
C ARG A 537 -2.61 -0.38 28.35
N VAL A 538 -2.63 0.71 27.59
CA VAL A 538 -3.23 1.96 28.03
C VAL A 538 -4.63 2.07 27.44
N THR A 539 -5.63 2.32 28.28
CA THR A 539 -6.95 2.72 27.81
C THR A 539 -7.03 4.24 27.83
N PHE A 540 -7.44 4.85 26.71
CA PHE A 540 -7.60 6.30 26.57
C PHE A 540 -9.10 6.68 26.45
N PRO A 541 -9.85 6.69 27.56
CA PRO A 541 -11.30 6.93 27.55
C PRO A 541 -11.60 8.43 27.44
N MET A 542 -12.03 8.86 26.27
CA MET A 542 -12.33 10.27 26.00
C MET A 542 -13.74 10.61 26.48
N TYR A 543 -13.85 11.43 27.53
CA TYR A 543 -15.15 11.88 28.07
C TYR A 543 -15.83 12.92 27.17
N CYS A 544 -15.05 13.55 26.28
CA CYS A 544 -15.50 14.61 25.39
C CYS A 544 -14.80 14.51 24.04
N VAL A 545 -15.57 14.62 22.96
CA VAL A 545 -15.06 14.82 21.59
C VAL A 545 -15.42 16.23 21.15
N LYS A 546 -14.44 16.96 20.62
CA LYS A 546 -14.61 18.30 20.05
C LYS A 546 -14.29 18.26 18.57
N ILE A 547 -15.08 18.99 17.78
CA ILE A 547 -14.86 19.23 16.36
C ILE A 547 -14.62 20.72 16.20
N GLN A 548 -13.50 21.10 15.58
CA GLN A 548 -13.17 22.50 15.30
C GLN A 548 -12.86 22.70 13.81
N SER A 549 -13.07 23.92 13.32
CA SER A 549 -12.69 24.27 11.94
C SER A 549 -11.17 24.42 11.79
N LYS A 550 -10.71 24.54 10.54
CA LYS A 550 -9.32 24.90 10.21
C LYS A 550 -8.83 26.21 10.82
N PHE A 551 -9.74 27.08 11.26
CA PHE A 551 -9.42 28.36 11.92
C PHE A 551 -9.49 28.27 13.46
N GLY A 552 -9.73 27.07 14.02
CA GLY A 552 -9.84 26.85 15.47
C GLY A 552 -11.20 27.19 16.06
N GLU A 553 -12.22 27.49 15.25
CA GLU A 553 -13.58 27.73 15.74
C GLU A 553 -14.23 26.42 16.17
N ASN A 554 -14.76 26.34 17.39
CA ASN A 554 -15.49 25.15 17.82
C ASN A 554 -16.79 24.99 17.02
N ARG A 555 -16.94 23.87 16.31
CA ARG A 555 -18.10 23.53 15.49
C ARG A 555 -19.09 22.67 16.27
N LYS A 556 -18.59 21.68 17.01
CA LYS A 556 -19.41 20.74 17.77
C LYS A 556 -18.65 20.22 18.99
N GLN A 557 -19.40 19.84 20.00
CA GLN A 557 -18.91 19.11 21.16
C GLN A 557 -19.88 17.95 21.45
N TYR A 558 -19.34 16.75 21.64
CA TYR A 558 -20.07 15.56 22.06
C TYR A 558 -19.54 15.09 23.41
N SER A 559 -20.45 14.86 24.36
CA SER A 559 -20.18 14.28 25.67
C SER A 559 -21.48 13.70 26.23
N GLU A 560 -21.41 12.55 26.87
CA GLU A 560 -22.54 11.85 27.47
C GLU A 560 -22.12 11.28 28.84
N ASP A 561 -22.94 11.49 29.86
CA ASP A 561 -22.60 11.06 31.22
C ASP A 561 -22.47 9.54 31.33
N GLY A 562 -21.38 9.09 31.96
CA GLY A 562 -21.06 7.67 32.10
C GLY A 562 -20.61 6.94 30.82
N ALA A 563 -20.53 7.62 29.67
CA ALA A 563 -20.03 7.07 28.40
C ALA A 563 -18.71 7.74 27.98
N TYR A 564 -17.83 6.96 27.37
CA TYR A 564 -16.52 7.40 26.89
C TYR A 564 -16.32 6.97 25.45
N VAL A 565 -15.64 7.79 24.66
CA VAL A 565 -15.22 7.46 23.29
C VAL A 565 -13.80 6.90 23.33
N ILE A 566 -13.56 5.80 22.63
CA ILE A 566 -12.23 5.16 22.55
C ILE A 566 -11.60 5.25 21.16
N GLY A 567 -12.35 5.71 20.16
CA GLY A 567 -11.87 5.94 18.81
C GLY A 567 -12.99 6.46 17.91
N GLY A 568 -12.64 6.80 16.67
CA GLY A 568 -13.60 7.18 15.65
C GLY A 568 -13.07 6.95 14.25
N THR A 569 -13.98 6.67 13.33
CA THR A 569 -13.68 6.44 11.91
C THR A 569 -14.56 7.32 11.04
N VAL A 570 -13.99 7.87 9.97
CA VAL A 570 -14.73 8.68 9.00
C VAL A 570 -14.93 7.86 7.74
N LYS A 571 -16.16 7.85 7.25
CA LYS A 571 -16.50 7.35 5.93
C LYS A 571 -17.40 8.39 5.26
N ASP A 572 -16.96 8.90 4.11
CA ASP A 572 -17.61 9.99 3.39
C ASP A 572 -17.83 11.21 4.31
N SER A 573 -19.09 11.55 4.59
CA SER A 573 -19.46 12.66 5.48
C SER A 573 -19.90 12.18 6.87
N LEU A 574 -19.61 10.94 7.27
CA LEU A 574 -20.05 10.35 8.53
C LEU A 574 -18.86 9.97 9.42
N LEU A 575 -18.74 10.63 10.56
CA LEU A 575 -17.87 10.22 11.66
C LEU A 575 -18.64 9.26 12.58
N THR A 576 -18.14 8.03 12.70
CA THR A 576 -18.64 7.02 13.65
C THR A 576 -17.71 6.98 14.86
N LEU A 577 -18.25 7.23 16.06
CA LEU A 577 -17.52 7.18 17.32
C LEU A 577 -17.80 5.86 18.04
N THR A 578 -16.73 5.13 18.37
CA THR A 578 -16.80 3.89 19.15
C THR A 578 -16.85 4.22 20.64
N ARG A 579 -17.88 3.74 21.34
CA ARG A 579 -18.18 4.10 22.74
C ARG A 579 -18.08 2.94 23.72
N VAL A 580 -17.74 3.26 24.97
CA VAL A 580 -17.68 2.33 26.11
C VAL A 580 -18.26 2.96 27.39
N LYS A 581 -18.62 2.14 28.38
CA LYS A 581 -18.90 2.55 29.77
C LYS A 581 -17.97 1.85 30.76
N LYS A 582 -17.70 2.49 31.90
CA LYS A 582 -16.99 1.84 33.02
C LYS A 582 -17.85 0.69 33.55
N SER A 583 -17.23 -0.45 33.81
CA SER A 583 -17.87 -1.60 34.47
C SER A 583 -18.16 -1.28 35.94
N ASP A 584 -19.30 -1.74 36.46
CA ASP A 584 -19.71 -1.54 37.86
C ASP A 584 -18.87 -2.34 38.88
N LYS A 585 -17.95 -3.18 38.40
CA LYS A 585 -17.03 -3.96 39.25
C LYS A 585 -15.81 -3.11 39.60
N GLU A 586 -15.24 -3.29 40.80
CA GLU A 586 -13.99 -2.64 41.25
C GLU A 586 -12.77 -2.88 40.33
N THR A 587 -12.92 -3.73 39.31
CA THR A 587 -11.98 -3.94 38.21
C THR A 587 -12.13 -2.84 37.15
N LEU A 588 -11.02 -2.17 36.84
CA LEU A 588 -10.83 -1.09 35.86
C LEU A 588 -11.11 -1.50 34.40
N SER A 589 -12.30 -2.03 34.12
CA SER A 589 -12.70 -2.55 32.81
C SER A 589 -13.79 -1.68 32.17
N TYR A 590 -13.73 -1.59 30.84
CA TYR A 590 -14.70 -0.86 30.02
C TYR A 590 -15.50 -1.85 29.17
N ILE A 591 -16.80 -1.61 29.01
CA ILE A 591 -17.72 -2.43 28.22
C ILE A 591 -18.23 -1.61 27.05
N GLY A 592 -18.18 -2.17 25.83
CA GLY A 592 -18.70 -1.53 24.63
C GLY A 592 -20.19 -1.22 24.71
N ILE A 593 -20.60 -0.07 24.17
CA ILE A 593 -22.00 0.33 23.97
C ILE A 593 -22.21 0.77 22.52
N ASP A 594 -23.45 1.06 22.14
CA ASP A 594 -23.78 1.50 20.78
C ASP A 594 -22.92 2.68 20.31
N ASN A 595 -22.52 2.69 19.04
CA ASN A 595 -21.75 3.78 18.46
C ASN A 595 -22.56 5.09 18.38
N GLU A 596 -21.86 6.22 18.32
CA GLU A 596 -22.45 7.54 18.03
C GLU A 596 -22.09 8.00 16.62
N TYR A 597 -22.98 8.74 15.97
CA TYR A 597 -22.84 9.14 14.57
C TYR A 597 -22.90 10.65 14.42
N ILE A 598 -21.88 11.25 13.79
CA ILE A 598 -21.81 12.68 13.52
C ILE A 598 -21.68 12.90 12.01
N THR A 599 -22.69 13.53 11.40
CA THR A 599 -22.66 13.88 9.98
C THR A 599 -22.08 15.27 9.75
N ASN A 600 -21.30 15.41 8.68
CA ASN A 600 -20.93 16.69 8.11
C ASN A 600 -21.99 17.16 7.13
N ASN A 601 -22.42 18.41 7.27
CA ASN A 601 -23.31 19.06 6.30
C ASN A 601 -22.58 20.17 5.53
N GLN A 602 -21.25 20.29 5.67
CA GLN A 602 -20.47 21.19 4.83
C GLN A 602 -20.60 20.74 3.37
N LYS A 603 -20.95 21.69 2.49
CA LYS A 603 -20.90 21.44 1.05
C LYS A 603 -19.45 21.28 0.66
N LYS A 604 -19.10 20.14 0.07
CA LYS A 604 -17.85 20.00 -0.69
C LYS A 604 -17.88 21.06 -1.79
N GLU A 605 -16.74 21.68 -2.10
CA GLU A 605 -16.65 22.51 -3.30
C GLU A 605 -16.94 21.58 -4.49
N ASP A 606 -18.07 21.83 -5.15
CA ASP A 606 -18.46 21.06 -6.32
C ASP A 606 -17.56 21.50 -7.48
N LEU A 607 -16.78 20.56 -8.01
CA LEU A 607 -16.11 20.75 -9.30
C LEU A 607 -17.18 21.07 -10.36
N GLN A 608 -16.85 22.02 -11.24
CA GLN A 608 -17.69 22.40 -12.37
C GLN A 608 -17.71 21.30 -13.43
N ASN A 609 -16.59 20.59 -13.59
CA ASN A 609 -16.49 19.36 -14.37
C ASN A 609 -16.72 18.14 -13.47
N LYS A 610 -17.42 17.12 -13.95
CA LYS A 610 -17.87 16.02 -13.09
C LYS A 610 -17.53 14.66 -13.67
N ILE A 611 -17.02 13.76 -12.84
CA ILE A 611 -16.99 12.34 -13.17
C ILE A 611 -18.42 11.82 -13.10
N ASP A 612 -18.86 11.13 -14.15
CA ASP A 612 -20.16 10.51 -14.25
C ASP A 612 -20.01 9.06 -14.70
N VAL A 613 -20.85 8.19 -14.15
CA VAL A 613 -20.90 6.76 -14.49
C VAL A 613 -22.29 6.48 -15.05
N PHE A 614 -22.34 6.04 -16.30
CA PHE A 614 -23.61 5.77 -16.98
C PHE A 614 -23.62 4.37 -17.62
N THR A 615 -24.82 3.81 -17.77
CA THR A 615 -25.00 2.50 -18.40
C THR A 615 -25.05 2.64 -19.92
N TYR A 616 -24.18 1.91 -20.60
CA TYR A 616 -24.15 1.73 -22.04
C TYR A 616 -24.43 0.25 -22.36
N ALA A 617 -25.23 -0.05 -23.39
CA ALA A 617 -25.86 -1.36 -23.58
C ALA A 617 -24.92 -2.57 -23.37
N ASP A 618 -23.91 -2.70 -24.22
CA ASP A 618 -23.01 -3.87 -24.18
C ASP A 618 -21.81 -3.67 -23.23
N TYR A 619 -21.42 -2.42 -23.00
CA TYR A 619 -20.26 -2.07 -22.16
C TYR A 619 -20.63 -1.93 -20.68
N GLN A 620 -21.93 -1.98 -20.35
CA GLN A 620 -22.48 -1.77 -19.01
C GLN A 620 -22.09 -0.40 -18.44
N LYS A 621 -21.78 -0.27 -17.15
CA LYS A 621 -21.27 0.98 -16.58
C LYS A 621 -19.96 1.39 -17.25
N VAL A 622 -19.94 2.60 -17.78
CA VAL A 622 -18.78 3.26 -18.34
C VAL A 622 -18.59 4.63 -17.68
N VAL A 623 -17.34 5.05 -17.57
CA VAL A 623 -16.92 6.28 -16.93
C VAL A 623 -16.70 7.36 -17.98
N ARG A 624 -17.16 8.57 -17.67
CA ARG A 624 -16.89 9.79 -18.44
C ARG A 624 -16.63 10.97 -17.53
N ILE A 625 -16.03 12.01 -18.09
CA ILE A 625 -15.99 13.35 -17.49
C ILE A 625 -16.95 14.23 -18.27
N ILE A 626 -17.96 14.77 -17.59
CA ILE A 626 -18.86 15.80 -18.10
C ILE A 626 -18.16 17.16 -17.92
N LEU A 627 -17.87 17.79 -19.04
CA LEU A 627 -17.25 19.11 -19.10
C LEU A 627 -18.25 20.20 -18.77
N LYS A 628 -17.81 21.25 -18.09
CA LYS A 628 -18.64 22.43 -17.82
C LYS A 628 -19.08 23.17 -19.10
N LYS A 629 -18.35 22.96 -20.21
CA LYS A 629 -18.48 23.63 -21.50
C LYS A 629 -18.25 22.63 -22.62
N ASP A 630 -19.11 22.66 -23.63
CA ASP A 630 -18.96 21.85 -24.83
C ASP A 630 -17.59 22.03 -25.48
N ALA A 631 -16.97 20.91 -25.82
CA ALA A 631 -15.78 20.87 -26.65
C ALA A 631 -16.10 21.28 -28.09
N GLY A 632 -15.20 22.06 -28.68
CA GLY A 632 -15.25 22.41 -30.09
C GLY A 632 -15.08 21.19 -31.00
N ALA A 633 -15.55 21.30 -32.24
CA ALA A 633 -15.55 20.20 -33.22
C ALA A 633 -14.15 19.64 -33.56
N LYS A 634 -13.07 20.41 -33.28
CA LYS A 634 -11.69 19.98 -33.50
C LYS A 634 -10.91 20.06 -32.20
N ILE A 635 -10.41 18.91 -31.77
CA ILE A 635 -9.54 18.78 -30.61
C ILE A 635 -8.08 18.83 -31.07
N VAL A 636 -7.30 19.73 -30.47
CA VAL A 636 -5.85 19.80 -30.63
C VAL A 636 -5.22 18.82 -29.65
N LYS A 637 -4.47 17.85 -30.16
CA LYS A 637 -3.81 16.81 -29.36
C LYS A 637 -2.33 17.14 -29.21
N ILE A 638 -1.80 17.05 -28.00
CA ILE A 638 -0.41 17.44 -27.70
C ILE A 638 0.25 16.35 -26.85
N VAL A 639 1.47 15.99 -27.23
CA VAL A 639 2.41 15.27 -26.39
C VAL A 639 3.58 16.23 -26.14
N PRO A 640 3.74 16.79 -24.93
CA PRO A 640 4.80 17.73 -24.63
C PRO A 640 6.15 17.03 -24.60
N ARG A 641 7.22 17.82 -24.78
CA ARG A 641 8.59 17.33 -24.65
C ARG A 641 9.18 17.75 -23.32
N GLU A 642 10.14 16.97 -22.84
CA GLU A 642 10.86 17.21 -21.60
C GLU A 642 11.96 18.26 -21.82
N VAL A 643 12.05 19.25 -20.95
CA VAL A 643 13.15 20.22 -20.92
C VAL A 643 14.44 19.51 -20.51
N ILE A 644 15.48 19.62 -21.32
CA ILE A 644 16.80 19.09 -20.99
C ILE A 644 17.43 20.01 -19.94
N TYR A 645 17.82 19.40 -18.83
CA TYR A 645 18.58 20.06 -17.78
C TYR A 645 20.03 19.56 -17.77
N GLU A 646 20.98 20.49 -17.86
CA GLU A 646 22.40 20.19 -17.72
C GLU A 646 22.76 20.09 -16.22
N GLY A 647 22.74 18.88 -15.66
CA GLY A 647 23.07 18.62 -14.25
C GLY A 647 22.30 17.45 -13.68
N THR A 648 22.25 17.36 -12.34
CA THR A 648 21.39 16.42 -11.64
C THR A 648 20.18 17.14 -11.04
N ARG A 649 19.01 16.52 -11.16
CA ARG A 649 17.78 16.90 -10.48
C ARG A 649 17.52 16.03 -9.25
N GLU A 650 18.44 15.12 -8.92
CA GLU A 650 18.35 14.33 -7.70
C GLU A 650 18.60 15.20 -6.46
N LEU A 651 17.66 15.15 -5.52
CA LEU A 651 17.77 15.82 -4.23
C LEU A 651 18.16 14.83 -3.16
N GLU A 652 19.27 15.13 -2.48
CA GLU A 652 19.63 14.43 -1.25
C GLU A 652 18.71 14.87 -0.11
N MET A 653 18.14 13.89 0.56
CA MET A 653 17.23 14.10 1.69
C MET A 653 17.72 13.31 2.89
N LYS A 654 17.78 13.96 4.05
CA LYS A 654 18.04 13.24 5.31
C LYS A 654 16.89 12.29 5.57
N ARG A 655 17.20 11.03 5.85
CA ARG A 655 16.21 10.01 6.20
C ARG A 655 15.99 10.00 7.70
N ALA A 656 14.72 10.03 8.11
CA ALA A 656 14.36 9.73 9.49
C ALA A 656 14.77 8.30 9.84
N VAL A 657 15.33 8.09 11.02
CA VAL A 657 15.64 6.75 11.51
C VAL A 657 14.40 6.26 12.26
N SER A 658 13.76 5.20 11.74
CA SER A 658 12.62 4.59 12.44
C SER A 658 12.99 4.16 13.85
N THR A 659 12.20 4.60 14.82
CA THR A 659 12.26 4.14 16.22
C THR A 659 11.16 3.13 16.55
N HIS A 660 10.28 2.81 15.61
CA HIS A 660 9.09 1.98 15.82
C HIS A 660 9.12 0.70 14.97
N ALA A 661 8.50 -0.35 15.51
CA ALA A 661 8.17 -1.53 14.73
C ALA A 661 6.94 -1.21 13.85
N TYR A 662 7.04 -1.55 12.57
CA TYR A 662 5.96 -1.42 11.61
C TYR A 662 5.51 -2.79 11.11
N TYR A 663 4.20 -2.91 10.88
CA TYR A 663 3.50 -4.11 10.44
C TYR A 663 2.80 -3.83 9.12
N TYR A 664 3.17 -4.59 8.09
CA TYR A 664 2.78 -4.40 6.71
C TYR A 664 1.72 -5.43 6.35
N VAL A 665 0.52 -4.97 5.99
CA VAL A 665 -0.61 -5.83 5.66
C VAL A 665 -0.75 -5.95 4.14
N TYR A 666 -0.48 -7.15 3.62
CA TYR A 666 -0.55 -7.49 2.20
C TYR A 666 -1.80 -8.31 1.87
N TYR A 667 -2.60 -7.81 0.95
CA TYR A 667 -3.78 -8.50 0.41
C TYR A 667 -3.68 -8.52 -1.11
N LYS A 668 -4.06 -9.64 -1.74
CA LYS A 668 -4.02 -9.80 -3.21
C LYS A 668 -2.66 -9.48 -3.85
N GLY A 669 -1.57 -9.68 -3.09
CA GLY A 669 -0.21 -9.42 -3.57
C GLY A 669 0.23 -7.96 -3.57
N ARG A 670 -0.57 -7.04 -3.00
CA ARG A 670 -0.21 -5.62 -2.83
C ARG A 670 -0.28 -5.21 -1.37
N LEU A 671 0.61 -4.31 -0.97
CA LEU A 671 0.52 -3.66 0.34
C LEU A 671 -0.78 -2.85 0.41
N GLN A 672 -1.56 -3.04 1.48
CA GLN A 672 -2.81 -2.30 1.72
C GLN A 672 -2.61 -1.20 2.75
N LYS A 673 -1.93 -1.51 3.86
CA LYS A 673 -1.79 -0.59 4.97
C LYS A 673 -0.59 -0.95 5.85
N ILE A 674 -0.06 0.06 6.54
CA ILE A 674 1.08 -0.05 7.45
C ILE A 674 0.61 0.40 8.84
N TYR A 675 0.87 -0.45 9.84
CA TYR A 675 0.43 -0.28 11.22
C TYR A 675 1.65 -0.22 12.15
N THR A 676 1.57 0.47 13.28
CA THR A 676 2.50 0.37 14.42
C THR A 676 1.94 -0.54 15.52
N ASN A 677 0.63 -0.79 15.53
CA ASN A 677 -0.03 -1.70 16.44
C ASN A 677 -0.27 -3.07 15.78
N PRO A 678 0.35 -4.16 16.28
CA PRO A 678 0.18 -5.49 15.69
C PRO A 678 -1.26 -6.01 15.78
N ALA A 679 -2.03 -5.66 16.82
CA ALA A 679 -3.43 -6.08 16.94
C ALA A 679 -4.29 -5.49 15.82
N ASN A 680 -4.08 -4.23 15.46
CA ASN A 680 -4.80 -3.58 14.35
C ASN A 680 -4.46 -4.26 13.02
N ALA A 681 -3.17 -4.53 12.78
CA ALA A 681 -2.71 -5.23 11.58
C ALA A 681 -3.32 -6.64 11.47
N VAL A 682 -3.34 -7.41 12.55
CA VAL A 682 -3.91 -8.77 12.59
C VAL A 682 -5.43 -8.76 12.42
N GLN A 683 -6.14 -7.82 13.02
CA GLN A 683 -7.58 -7.69 12.84
C GLN A 683 -7.94 -7.37 11.38
N GLU A 684 -7.26 -6.38 10.78
CA GLU A 684 -7.41 -6.03 9.37
C GLU A 684 -7.13 -7.24 8.48
N ALA A 685 -6.05 -7.97 8.77
CA ALA A 685 -5.68 -9.14 7.99
C ALA A 685 -6.65 -10.30 8.15
N ASN A 686 -7.22 -10.51 9.33
CA ASN A 686 -8.21 -11.55 9.56
C ASN A 686 -9.51 -11.30 8.80
N LEU A 687 -9.95 -10.04 8.74
CA LEU A 687 -11.13 -9.62 7.97
C LEU A 687 -10.94 -9.82 6.48
N ASN A 688 -9.76 -9.45 5.94
CA ASN A 688 -9.50 -9.44 4.51
C ASN A 688 -8.71 -10.66 4.00
N TYR A 689 -8.48 -11.69 4.82
CA TYR A 689 -7.65 -12.85 4.45
C TYR A 689 -6.22 -12.48 4.00
N ALA A 690 -5.66 -11.42 4.59
CA ALA A 690 -4.37 -10.86 4.24
C ALA A 690 -3.21 -11.51 5.03
N THR A 691 -2.00 -11.09 4.72
CA THR A 691 -0.74 -11.46 5.37
C THR A 691 -0.16 -10.25 6.09
N VAL A 692 0.33 -10.43 7.31
CA VAL A 692 1.02 -9.40 8.09
C VAL A 692 2.50 -9.75 8.20
N LEU A 693 3.36 -8.83 7.77
CA LEU A 693 4.81 -8.92 7.90
C LEU A 693 5.33 -7.82 8.82
N ASN A 694 6.44 -8.05 9.52
CA ASN A 694 7.18 -6.99 10.19
C ASN A 694 8.19 -6.31 9.24
N GLY A 695 8.89 -5.28 9.72
CA GLY A 695 9.91 -4.55 8.95
C GLY A 695 11.15 -5.35 8.53
N SER A 696 11.27 -6.62 8.91
CA SER A 696 12.32 -7.54 8.44
C SER A 696 11.77 -8.60 7.47
N GLY A 697 10.56 -8.42 6.96
CA GLY A 697 9.92 -9.33 6.00
C GLY A 697 9.47 -10.65 6.62
N ARG A 698 9.34 -10.72 7.95
CA ARG A 698 8.98 -11.94 8.68
C ARG A 698 7.49 -11.97 8.94
N TYR A 699 6.90 -13.16 8.84
CA TYR A 699 5.49 -13.37 9.14
C TYR A 699 5.17 -13.08 10.60
N VAL A 700 4.29 -12.12 10.82
CA VAL A 700 3.65 -11.85 12.10
C VAL A 700 2.33 -12.62 12.18
N TRP A 701 1.59 -12.65 11.07
CA TRP A 701 0.32 -13.37 10.98
C TRP A 701 -0.05 -13.61 9.51
N TYR A 702 -0.77 -14.68 9.21
CA TYR A 702 -1.50 -14.83 7.95
C TYR A 702 -2.60 -15.87 8.12
N ARG A 703 -3.65 -15.79 7.30
CA ARG A 703 -4.75 -16.74 7.36
C ARG A 703 -4.39 -18.09 6.74
N ALA A 704 -3.73 -18.93 7.54
CA ALA A 704 -3.35 -20.29 7.19
C ALA A 704 -4.49 -21.29 7.44
N ASN A 705 -4.43 -22.45 6.77
CA ASN A 705 -5.16 -23.61 7.27
C ASN A 705 -4.49 -24.08 8.56
N ARG A 706 -5.27 -24.06 9.63
CA ARG A 706 -4.85 -24.52 10.94
C ARG A 706 -4.94 -26.05 11.00
N ASN A 707 -4.01 -26.72 11.67
CA ASN A 707 -4.12 -28.17 11.91
C ASN A 707 -5.45 -28.48 12.60
N GLN A 708 -6.03 -29.68 12.42
CA GLN A 708 -7.29 -30.02 13.10
C GLN A 708 -7.18 -30.00 14.64
N ARG A 709 -5.95 -30.17 15.13
CA ARG A 709 -5.56 -30.03 16.53
C ARG A 709 -4.08 -29.69 16.61
N ASN A 710 -3.70 -28.92 17.63
CA ASN A 710 -2.32 -28.81 18.09
C ASN A 710 -2.28 -28.71 19.62
N GLN A 711 -1.19 -29.14 20.25
CA GLN A 711 -0.97 -28.91 21.68
C GLN A 711 0.53 -28.88 21.99
N ILE A 712 0.96 -27.82 22.66
CA ILE A 712 2.32 -27.63 23.17
C ILE A 712 2.51 -28.58 24.36
N MET A 713 3.31 -29.63 24.17
CA MET A 713 3.55 -30.66 25.19
C MET A 713 4.75 -30.35 26.11
N ASN A 714 5.62 -29.42 25.72
CA ASN A 714 6.89 -29.14 26.41
C ASN A 714 6.77 -28.09 27.54
N LEU A 715 5.63 -28.02 28.22
CA LEU A 715 5.40 -27.13 29.35
C LEU A 715 5.29 -27.95 30.63
N SER A 716 6.14 -27.67 31.61
CA SER A 716 6.12 -28.37 32.92
C SER A 716 4.83 -28.05 33.68
N VAL A 717 3.93 -29.04 33.75
CA VAL A 717 2.63 -28.94 34.44
C VAL A 717 2.74 -29.44 35.87
N ASN A 718 3.51 -28.74 36.70
CA ASN A 718 3.40 -28.95 38.14
C ASN A 718 2.44 -27.90 38.68
N PRO A 719 1.20 -28.25 39.07
CA PRO A 719 0.32 -27.33 39.76
C PRO A 719 1.05 -26.85 41.02
N VAL A 720 1.12 -25.54 41.19
CA VAL A 720 1.63 -24.97 42.44
C VAL A 720 0.55 -25.27 43.48
N GLY A 721 0.91 -25.90 44.60
CA GLY A 721 -0.01 -26.03 45.74
C GLY A 721 -0.49 -24.66 46.24
N GLU A 722 -1.34 -24.64 47.26
CA GLU A 722 -2.11 -23.48 47.80
C GLU A 722 -1.32 -22.19 48.20
N GLU A 723 -0.08 -21.95 47.74
CA GLU A 723 0.65 -20.69 47.98
C GLU A 723 0.35 -19.63 46.91
N THR A 724 -0.40 -18.60 47.32
CA THR A 724 -0.28 -17.13 47.09
C THR A 724 0.35 -16.54 45.79
N ARG A 725 0.54 -17.28 44.71
CA ARG A 725 1.12 -16.75 43.47
C ARG A 725 0.05 -16.18 42.54
N SER A 726 0.31 -14.99 41.98
CA SER A 726 -0.59 -14.36 41.02
C SER A 726 -0.83 -15.27 39.79
N PRO A 727 -2.08 -15.50 39.35
CA PRO A 727 -2.37 -16.27 38.13
C PRO A 727 -1.60 -15.74 36.91
N LEU A 728 -1.52 -14.41 36.78
CA LEU A 728 -0.79 -13.74 35.72
C LEU A 728 0.72 -14.05 35.79
N ALA A 729 1.32 -13.96 36.97
CA ALA A 729 2.73 -14.26 37.17
C ALA A 729 3.04 -15.72 36.83
N PHE A 730 2.16 -16.65 37.23
CA PHE A 730 2.31 -18.07 36.90
C PHE A 730 2.32 -18.32 35.39
N CYS A 731 1.33 -17.79 34.66
CA CYS A 731 1.27 -17.97 33.21
C CYS A 731 2.45 -17.31 32.49
N LEU A 732 2.89 -16.14 32.94
CA LEU A 732 4.05 -15.43 32.38
C LEU A 732 5.36 -16.20 32.60
N ASP A 733 5.57 -16.75 33.80
CA ASP A 733 6.74 -17.58 34.07
C ASP A 733 6.74 -18.87 33.25
N LYS A 734 5.56 -19.47 32.99
CA LYS A 734 5.44 -20.65 32.11
C LYS A 734 5.74 -20.31 30.65
N MET A 735 5.29 -19.15 30.19
CA MET A 735 5.59 -18.65 28.85
C MET A 735 7.10 -18.41 28.66
N LEU A 736 7.77 -17.83 29.67
CA LEU A 736 9.23 -17.63 29.65
C LEU A 736 10.02 -18.94 29.78
N GLU A 737 9.56 -19.87 30.64
CA GLU A 737 10.17 -21.19 30.83
C GLU A 737 10.18 -21.98 29.50
N TYR A 738 9.14 -21.85 28.68
CA TYR A 738 9.06 -22.45 27.36
C TYR A 738 10.21 -22.01 26.43
N GLU A 739 10.60 -20.73 26.50
CA GLU A 739 11.74 -20.15 25.77
C GLU A 739 13.09 -20.40 26.48
N GLY A 740 13.11 -21.21 27.54
CA GLY A 740 14.30 -21.49 28.33
C GLY A 740 14.74 -20.33 29.22
N VAL A 741 13.86 -19.35 29.46
CA VAL A 741 14.13 -18.16 30.26
C VAL A 741 13.50 -18.30 31.65
N VAL A 742 14.33 -18.24 32.70
CA VAL A 742 13.84 -18.26 34.09
C VAL A 742 13.81 -16.84 34.65
N ARG A 743 12.63 -16.40 35.10
CA ARG A 743 12.39 -15.12 35.79
C ARG A 743 11.51 -15.36 37.03
N ASN A 744 11.42 -14.33 37.86
CA ASN A 744 10.45 -14.26 38.94
C ASN A 744 9.44 -13.16 38.59
N SER A 745 8.47 -13.50 37.74
CA SER A 745 7.49 -12.54 37.24
C SER A 745 6.65 -11.93 38.35
N ASP A 746 6.38 -12.67 39.43
CA ASP A 746 5.63 -12.18 40.59
C ASP A 746 6.34 -10.97 41.24
N TYR A 747 7.65 -11.09 41.47
CA TYR A 747 8.48 -9.99 41.97
C TYR A 747 8.57 -8.81 40.98
N MET A 748 8.65 -9.08 39.69
CA MET A 748 8.76 -8.02 38.66
C MET A 748 7.45 -7.22 38.53
N LEU A 749 6.31 -7.91 38.50
CA LEU A 749 4.97 -7.31 38.50
C LEU A 749 4.74 -6.50 39.78
N ALA A 750 5.12 -7.02 40.95
CA ALA A 750 5.02 -6.31 42.23
C ALA A 750 5.86 -5.02 42.29
N ARG A 751 6.88 -4.89 41.44
CA ARG A 751 7.69 -3.67 41.28
C ARG A 751 7.16 -2.72 40.20
N GLY A 752 6.01 -3.02 39.61
CA GLY A 752 5.36 -2.17 38.60
C GLY A 752 5.81 -2.41 37.16
N ASN A 753 6.54 -3.50 36.86
CA ASN A 753 6.79 -3.87 35.46
C ASN A 753 5.52 -4.44 34.85
N SER A 754 5.14 -4.02 33.65
CA SER A 754 4.05 -4.63 32.89
C SER A 754 4.47 -5.94 32.21
N VAL A 755 3.50 -6.78 31.84
CA VAL A 755 3.77 -8.03 31.08
C VAL A 755 4.60 -7.76 29.83
N LEU A 756 4.23 -6.74 29.04
CA LEU A 756 4.97 -6.37 27.82
C LEU A 756 6.42 -6.00 28.12
N SER A 757 6.67 -5.21 29.18
CA SER A 757 8.03 -4.84 29.57
C SER A 757 8.87 -6.04 30.03
N ILE A 758 8.26 -6.98 30.77
CA ILE A 758 8.93 -8.20 31.23
C ILE A 758 9.32 -9.09 30.05
N LEU A 759 8.39 -9.31 29.12
CA LEU A 759 8.64 -10.13 27.92
C LEU A 759 9.72 -9.48 27.04
N ARG A 760 9.60 -8.18 26.73
CA ARG A 760 10.58 -7.46 25.89
C ARG A 760 11.97 -7.43 26.52
N GLY A 761 12.05 -7.31 27.84
CA GLY A 761 13.33 -7.34 28.56
C GLY A 761 13.91 -8.75 28.80
N SER A 762 13.12 -9.80 28.54
CA SER A 762 13.53 -11.19 28.81
C SER A 762 13.74 -12.03 27.56
N LEU A 763 13.07 -11.70 26.46
CA LEU A 763 13.15 -12.42 25.18
C LEU A 763 14.00 -11.63 24.17
N GLU A 764 15.31 -11.84 24.20
CA GLU A 764 16.27 -11.10 23.35
C GLU A 764 16.13 -11.39 21.85
N ASN A 765 15.55 -12.54 21.49
CA ASN A 765 15.38 -12.99 20.11
C ASN A 765 13.90 -13.22 19.76
N ALA A 766 13.00 -12.36 20.24
CA ALA A 766 11.59 -12.42 19.88
C ALA A 766 10.99 -11.02 19.77
N GLU A 767 10.02 -10.87 18.88
CA GLU A 767 9.18 -9.68 18.81
C GLU A 767 7.91 -9.92 19.65
N VAL A 768 7.71 -9.13 20.70
CA VAL A 768 6.56 -9.26 21.61
C VAL A 768 5.36 -8.53 21.04
N LEU A 769 4.23 -9.22 20.94
CA LEU A 769 2.99 -8.73 20.34
C LEU A 769 1.89 -8.57 21.40
N ASP A 770 1.33 -7.37 21.46
CA ASP A 770 0.02 -7.14 22.08
C ASP A 770 -1.05 -7.37 21.01
N LEU A 771 -1.86 -8.40 21.19
CA LEU A 771 -2.94 -8.80 20.29
C LEU A 771 -4.32 -8.53 20.93
N SER A 772 -4.37 -7.58 21.86
CA SER A 772 -5.61 -7.17 22.49
C SER A 772 -6.65 -6.73 21.45
N GLY A 773 -7.85 -7.32 21.53
CA GLY A 773 -8.95 -7.09 20.59
C GLY A 773 -9.02 -8.12 19.45
N CYS A 774 -7.94 -8.85 19.15
CA CYS A 774 -7.98 -9.94 18.17
C CYS A 774 -8.88 -11.08 18.64
N SER A 775 -9.57 -11.74 17.70
CA SER A 775 -10.43 -12.88 18.04
C SER A 775 -9.63 -14.08 18.55
N LEU A 776 -10.29 -14.98 19.29
CA LEU A 776 -9.69 -16.25 19.70
C LEU A 776 -9.17 -17.04 18.49
N ASP A 777 -9.93 -17.07 17.39
CA ASP A 777 -9.52 -17.73 16.16
C ASP A 777 -8.21 -17.17 15.58
N SER A 778 -8.02 -15.85 15.65
CA SER A 778 -6.80 -15.18 15.18
C SER A 778 -5.58 -15.62 15.98
N ILE A 779 -5.69 -15.75 17.30
CA ILE A 779 -4.53 -16.10 18.15
C ILE A 779 -4.16 -17.57 18.08
N LEU A 780 -5.08 -18.44 17.67
CA LEU A 780 -4.79 -19.85 17.46
C LEU A 780 -3.81 -20.08 16.30
N TYR A 781 -3.53 -19.06 15.48
CA TYR A 781 -2.39 -19.03 14.56
C TYR A 781 -1.06 -19.32 15.28
N TYR A 782 -0.80 -18.62 16.38
CA TYR A 782 0.44 -18.75 17.16
C TYR A 782 0.52 -20.12 17.84
N VAL A 783 -0.59 -20.55 18.46
CA VAL A 783 -0.68 -21.87 19.10
C VAL A 783 -0.47 -23.00 18.09
N ASN A 784 -0.88 -22.83 16.84
CA ASN A 784 -0.63 -23.81 15.78
C ASN A 784 0.85 -23.90 15.35
N ARG A 785 1.65 -22.88 15.69
CA ARG A 785 3.10 -22.80 15.46
C ARG A 785 3.90 -23.09 16.73
N ASP A 786 3.26 -23.76 17.69
CA ASP A 786 3.82 -24.07 19.01
C ASP A 786 4.23 -22.84 19.84
N ILE A 787 3.63 -21.68 19.57
CA ILE A 787 3.84 -20.45 20.35
C ILE A 787 2.68 -20.28 21.34
N PRO A 788 2.93 -20.28 22.66
CA PRO A 788 1.87 -20.10 23.65
C PRO A 788 1.32 -18.66 23.63
N VAL A 789 0.03 -18.52 23.93
CA VAL A 789 -0.64 -17.21 24.00
C VAL A 789 -1.16 -16.97 25.42
N LEU A 790 -0.74 -15.87 26.04
CA LEU A 790 -1.26 -15.43 27.32
C LEU A 790 -2.60 -14.73 27.11
N GLY A 791 -3.68 -15.27 27.65
CA GLY A 791 -5.01 -14.68 27.67
C GLY A 791 -5.39 -14.24 29.09
N ILE A 792 -5.93 -13.03 29.22
CA ILE A 792 -6.30 -12.46 30.53
C ILE A 792 -7.79 -12.21 30.56
N ALA A 793 -8.45 -12.72 31.60
CA ALA A 793 -9.89 -12.60 31.78
C ALA A 793 -10.20 -12.14 33.22
N GLY A 794 -10.36 -10.83 33.40
CA GLY A 794 -10.53 -10.23 34.72
C GLY A 794 -9.25 -10.34 35.55
N ASP A 795 -9.36 -10.92 36.74
CA ASP A 795 -8.23 -11.18 37.65
C ASP A 795 -7.56 -12.55 37.41
N ASP A 796 -8.13 -13.37 36.52
CA ASP A 796 -7.57 -14.66 36.12
C ASP A 796 -6.73 -14.52 34.84
N ALA A 797 -5.77 -15.42 34.68
CA ALA A 797 -4.93 -15.52 33.50
C ALA A 797 -4.79 -16.98 33.06
N TYR A 798 -4.68 -17.17 31.75
CA TYR A 798 -4.66 -18.46 31.09
C TYR A 798 -3.56 -18.46 30.04
N LEU A 799 -2.80 -19.54 29.95
CA LEU A 799 -1.92 -19.78 28.81
C LEU A 799 -2.66 -20.72 27.85
N VAL A 800 -3.02 -20.21 26.66
CA VAL A 800 -3.58 -21.03 25.58
C VAL A 800 -2.43 -21.78 24.93
N ILE A 801 -2.46 -23.11 25.05
CA ILE A 801 -1.35 -24.01 24.69
C ILE A 801 -1.77 -25.10 23.73
N GLY A 802 -3.04 -25.13 23.32
CA GLY A 802 -3.51 -26.10 22.34
C GLY A 802 -4.95 -25.83 21.93
N PHE A 803 -5.41 -26.56 20.93
CA PHE A 803 -6.77 -26.53 20.45
C PHE A 803 -7.11 -27.79 19.65
N ASN A 804 -8.40 -28.00 19.43
CA ASN A 804 -8.96 -28.86 18.41
C ASN A 804 -10.22 -28.20 17.81
N GLN A 805 -10.99 -28.93 17.01
CA GLN A 805 -12.18 -28.40 16.35
C GLN A 805 -13.29 -27.89 17.28
N ILE A 806 -13.32 -28.30 18.55
CA ILE A 806 -14.43 -28.00 19.49
C ILE A 806 -13.98 -27.35 20.80
N ALA A 807 -12.68 -27.26 21.06
CA ALA A 807 -12.14 -26.82 22.34
C ALA A 807 -10.73 -26.23 22.21
N VAL A 808 -10.37 -25.35 23.14
CA VAL A 808 -8.99 -24.92 23.40
C VAL A 808 -8.44 -25.64 24.64
N VAL A 809 -7.13 -25.80 24.70
CA VAL A 809 -6.40 -26.28 25.87
C VAL A 809 -5.76 -25.07 26.53
N VAL A 810 -6.13 -24.82 27.78
CA VAL A 810 -5.60 -23.74 28.59
C VAL A 810 -4.85 -24.28 29.80
N LEU A 811 -3.84 -23.54 30.27
CA LEU A 811 -3.09 -23.78 31.49
C LEU A 811 -3.30 -22.60 32.45
N ASP A 812 -3.73 -22.87 33.68
CA ASP A 812 -3.83 -21.88 34.76
C ASP A 812 -3.12 -22.36 36.04
N SER A 813 -3.01 -21.47 37.03
CA SER A 813 -2.34 -21.76 38.30
C SER A 813 -3.14 -22.66 39.26
N LYS A 814 -4.46 -22.80 39.06
CA LYS A 814 -5.39 -23.45 40.00
C LYS A 814 -5.64 -24.92 39.64
N LYS A 815 -5.83 -25.22 38.36
CA LYS A 815 -6.24 -26.52 37.82
C LYS A 815 -5.13 -27.19 37.00
N GLY A 816 -4.07 -26.47 36.66
CA GLY A 816 -3.11 -26.93 35.65
C GLY A 816 -3.71 -26.80 34.25
N TRP A 817 -3.39 -27.74 33.34
CA TRP A 817 -3.97 -27.69 32.00
C TRP A 817 -5.31 -28.45 31.92
N TYR A 818 -6.26 -27.90 31.19
CA TYR A 818 -7.56 -28.52 30.93
C TYR A 818 -8.16 -27.98 29.62
N LYS A 819 -9.27 -28.60 29.17
CA LYS A 819 -9.98 -28.19 27.95
C LYS A 819 -11.15 -27.28 28.28
N LEU A 820 -11.27 -26.17 27.56
CA LEU A 820 -12.46 -25.30 27.52
C LEU A 820 -13.14 -25.46 26.18
N GLY A 821 -14.48 -25.55 26.17
CA GLY A 821 -15.22 -25.56 24.90
C GLY A 821 -14.97 -24.27 24.11
N MET A 822 -14.95 -24.34 22.77
CA MET A 822 -14.57 -23.19 21.94
C MET A 822 -15.44 -21.95 22.24
N ASN A 823 -16.76 -22.10 22.20
CA ASN A 823 -17.70 -21.02 22.51
C ASN A 823 -17.61 -20.52 23.96
N GLU A 824 -17.19 -21.38 24.90
CA GLU A 824 -16.98 -21.00 26.29
C GLU A 824 -15.72 -20.14 26.41
N ALA A 825 -14.64 -20.53 25.73
CA ALA A 825 -13.39 -19.78 25.69
C ALA A 825 -13.55 -18.44 24.95
N GLU A 826 -14.25 -18.41 23.82
CA GLU A 826 -14.56 -17.17 23.09
C GLU A 826 -15.27 -16.18 24.01
N LYS A 827 -16.37 -16.59 24.66
CA LYS A 827 -17.10 -15.73 25.60
C LYS A 827 -16.25 -15.31 26.79
N LEU A 828 -15.40 -16.20 27.32
CA LEU A 828 -14.51 -15.89 28.44
C LEU A 828 -13.60 -14.71 28.12
N PHE A 829 -12.94 -14.74 26.96
CA PHE A 829 -12.01 -13.69 26.55
C PHE A 829 -12.71 -12.45 25.99
N GLU A 830 -13.77 -12.61 25.18
CA GLU A 830 -14.52 -11.50 24.56
C GLU A 830 -15.13 -10.58 25.61
N ASN A 831 -15.69 -11.14 26.69
CA ASN A 831 -16.26 -10.37 27.81
C ASN A 831 -15.24 -9.46 28.53
N THR A 832 -13.96 -9.64 28.25
CA THR A 832 -12.86 -8.86 28.85
C THR A 832 -12.02 -8.12 27.81
N GLY A 833 -12.53 -8.02 26.58
CA GLY A 833 -11.91 -7.28 25.48
C GLY A 833 -10.80 -8.04 24.76
N ASN A 834 -10.82 -9.38 24.78
CA ASN A 834 -9.87 -10.25 24.09
C ASN A 834 -8.41 -9.87 24.36
N ARG A 835 -7.99 -9.87 25.63
CA ARG A 835 -6.66 -9.44 26.04
C ARG A 835 -5.66 -10.58 25.85
N PHE A 836 -4.98 -10.57 24.71
CA PHE A 836 -4.03 -11.59 24.30
C PHE A 836 -2.63 -11.02 24.12
N ILE A 837 -1.61 -11.71 24.63
CA ILE A 837 -0.21 -11.36 24.46
C ILE A 837 0.56 -12.60 24.00
N THR A 838 1.41 -12.42 23.01
CA THR A 838 2.29 -13.47 22.50
C THR A 838 3.61 -12.88 22.00
N TYR A 839 4.42 -13.69 21.32
CA TYR A 839 5.64 -13.24 20.66
C TYR A 839 5.87 -14.01 19.35
N VAL A 840 6.70 -13.48 18.48
CA VAL A 840 7.20 -14.18 17.29
C VAL A 840 8.71 -14.35 17.44
N PRO A 841 9.23 -15.59 17.46
CA PRO A 841 10.67 -15.83 17.50
C PRO A 841 11.37 -15.18 16.31
N LEU A 842 12.52 -14.56 16.57
CA LEU A 842 13.39 -13.95 15.56
C LEU A 842 14.40 -14.95 14.96
N LYS A 843 14.37 -16.23 15.37
CA LYS A 843 15.19 -17.30 14.78
C LYS A 843 14.45 -17.95 13.62
N GLN A 844 15.18 -18.23 12.54
CA GLN A 844 14.69 -19.09 11.45
C GLN A 844 14.70 -20.54 11.97
N GLU A 845 13.53 -21.14 12.20
CA GLU A 845 13.42 -22.60 12.30
C GLU A 845 13.30 -23.23 10.93
#